data_AF-A0A517Y3L7-F1
#
_entry.id   AF-A0A517Y3L7-F1
#
_cell.length_a   1.000
_cell.length_b   1.000
_cell.length_c   1.000
_cell.angle_alpha   90.00
_cell.angle_beta   90.00
_cell.angle_gamma   90.00
#
_symmetry.space_group_name_H-M   'P 1'
#
loop_
_entity.id
_entity.type
_entity.pdbx_description
1 polymer ?
#
loop_
_entity_poly.entity_id
_entity_poly.type
_entity_poly.pdbx_seq_one_letter_code
_entity_poly.pdbx_strand_id
1 'polypeptide(L)'
;MRHTTPVLPRHRVRLERLEDRTNPDTHTWGGLGLTNDWSDSFNWVSGTTPASGDDVMFVNNVNNNQDQDLVGRVYRTLQFNTGPGTTADVTINLVSDLGINGSLATNNVIDNTGLNDIVGPANLVLSGSTVYFLTNSATGRLRISADITGTVGLRKLGVGTLELATDTSVAGHTGNTYTGATTIAAGRLRLVTNTSDDGLSTTISVGDGSGAAGSAELELVNITEIPDTADITVRSDGLLHVLSTAYEDVATLTINPGGQFTPPLLGGGGVGLQVSGTVSVNGAVLLPTAPGASVIGQEYMVIRNLGTDPVVGTFAGLPEGGGLLVGGLPYSISYRGGTGNDVVLTRLVELPRAHLAATGTDDGAALVYRANAVGHYTAAPVTVGAFGGLGTNVRATTADVNGDTFVDTILVTGPGTPLRMAVVSGVDNVTLLVTPTAPFTGSEDFTGGGFVAAADLDGDGEAEWVVTPDEGGGPRVTVFAYGGGMMSVRANFLGIDDANFRGGCRAAVGDVNADHVPDMAVAAGFLGGPRVAVFDGATLFGTPTRMLNDFFAFPGADAVNLRNGAYVAVGDVNRDGFADLVFGGGPGGAPRVFILPGDEIAAGNVDVAQSTPIANFFVAGDAANRGGVRVAVNDADFDGRADVLAGSGEGSAARVRSYLGVNFTTTGEPAVFEDLAVFGGVPLAGGVFVG
;
A
#
# COMPACT_ATOMS: atom_id res chain seq x y z
N MET A 1 -73.46 -65.43 24.20
CA MET A 1 -72.71 -64.20 24.51
C MET A 1 -72.69 -63.34 23.27
N ARG A 2 -73.22 -62.11 23.37
CA ARG A 2 -73.14 -61.09 22.32
C ARG A 2 -71.70 -60.56 22.26
N HIS A 3 -71.14 -60.44 21.07
CA HIS A 3 -70.06 -59.48 20.81
C HIS A 3 -70.37 -58.78 19.49
N THR A 4 -70.80 -57.53 19.62
CA THR A 4 -71.00 -56.55 18.54
C THR A 4 -69.68 -55.83 18.30
N THR A 5 -69.09 -55.98 17.12
CA THR A 5 -67.97 -55.16 16.64
C THR A 5 -68.50 -53.88 15.98
N PRO A 6 -67.91 -52.70 16.23
CA PRO A 6 -68.39 -51.44 15.64
C PRO A 6 -67.92 -51.29 14.19
N VAL A 7 -68.82 -50.84 13.32
CA VAL A 7 -68.51 -50.42 11.94
C VAL A 7 -67.91 -49.01 11.98
N LEU A 8 -66.66 -48.87 11.55
CA LEU A 8 -66.01 -47.57 11.35
C LEU A 8 -66.55 -46.88 10.07
N PRO A 9 -66.72 -45.54 10.07
CA PRO A 9 -67.20 -44.83 8.90
C PRO A 9 -66.18 -44.86 7.76
N ARG A 10 -66.65 -45.17 6.54
CA ARG A 10 -65.84 -45.06 5.32
C ARG A 10 -65.59 -43.59 5.01
N HIS A 11 -64.41 -43.08 5.32
CA HIS A 11 -63.92 -41.84 4.73
C HIS A 11 -63.71 -42.06 3.22
N ARG A 12 -64.46 -41.32 2.39
CA ARG A 12 -64.08 -41.13 0.98
C ARG A 12 -62.77 -40.35 0.98
N VAL A 13 -61.74 -40.92 0.35
CA VAL A 13 -60.54 -40.16 -0.02
C VAL A 13 -60.99 -39.10 -1.01
N ARG A 14 -61.00 -37.84 -0.60
CA ARG A 14 -61.06 -36.69 -1.50
C ARG A 14 -59.63 -36.46 -1.95
N LEU A 15 -59.31 -36.74 -3.21
CA LEU A 15 -58.14 -36.12 -3.83
C LEU A 15 -58.48 -34.64 -3.93
N GLU A 16 -57.98 -33.85 -2.98
CA GLU A 16 -57.81 -32.42 -3.21
C GLU A 16 -56.62 -32.30 -4.15
N ARG A 17 -56.78 -31.52 -5.22
CA ARG A 17 -55.70 -31.18 -6.14
C ARG A 17 -54.65 -30.45 -5.30
N LEU A 18 -53.62 -31.19 -4.90
CA LEU A 18 -52.38 -30.63 -4.37
C LEU A 18 -51.91 -29.63 -5.43
N GLU A 19 -51.65 -28.41 -5.00
CA GLU A 19 -51.24 -27.22 -5.76
C GLU A 19 -50.63 -27.53 -7.13
N ASP A 20 -51.03 -26.78 -8.16
CA ASP A 20 -50.31 -26.77 -9.45
C ASP A 20 -48.88 -26.27 -9.21
N ARG A 21 -48.00 -27.18 -8.80
CA ARG A 21 -46.57 -27.05 -9.04
C ARG A 21 -46.38 -27.41 -10.50
N THR A 22 -46.75 -26.49 -11.39
CA THR A 22 -46.24 -26.50 -12.76
C THR A 22 -44.73 -26.43 -12.60
N ASN A 23 -44.08 -27.59 -12.75
CA ASN A 23 -42.64 -27.62 -12.86
C ASN A 23 -42.30 -26.74 -14.07
N PRO A 24 -41.35 -25.81 -13.95
CA PRO A 24 -41.03 -24.93 -15.07
C PRO A 24 -40.61 -25.78 -16.28
N ASP A 25 -41.15 -25.44 -17.43
CA ASP A 25 -40.87 -26.14 -18.68
C ASP A 25 -39.59 -25.56 -19.31
N THR A 26 -38.82 -26.40 -19.99
CA THR A 26 -37.64 -25.96 -20.75
C THR A 26 -38.01 -25.82 -22.21
N HIS A 27 -37.88 -24.60 -22.73
CA HIS A 27 -38.13 -24.26 -24.13
C HIS A 27 -36.82 -24.07 -24.88
N THR A 28 -36.53 -24.98 -25.79
CA THR A 28 -35.37 -24.87 -26.69
C THR A 28 -35.77 -24.18 -27.98
N TRP A 29 -35.06 -23.11 -28.34
CA TRP A 29 -35.20 -22.49 -29.66
C TRP A 29 -34.68 -23.45 -30.73
N GLY A 30 -35.43 -23.63 -31.80
CA GLY A 30 -35.03 -24.35 -33.02
C GLY A 30 -35.05 -23.48 -34.27
N GLY A 31 -35.75 -22.34 -34.26
CA GLY A 31 -35.75 -21.36 -35.36
C GLY A 31 -36.37 -21.86 -36.68
N LEU A 32 -37.35 -22.76 -36.59
CA LEU A 32 -38.04 -23.37 -37.75
C LEU A 32 -39.37 -22.69 -38.11
N GLY A 33 -39.73 -21.61 -37.41
CA GLY A 33 -40.94 -20.84 -37.64
C GLY A 33 -40.89 -19.97 -38.90
N LEU A 34 -41.96 -19.20 -39.12
CA LEU A 34 -42.10 -18.30 -40.27
C LEU A 34 -41.51 -16.91 -40.00
N THR A 35 -41.44 -16.52 -38.74
CA THR A 35 -40.77 -15.29 -38.30
C THR A 35 -39.62 -15.62 -37.34
N ASN A 36 -38.87 -14.61 -36.90
CA ASN A 36 -37.83 -14.76 -35.90
C ASN A 36 -38.34 -14.43 -34.48
N ASP A 37 -39.64 -14.25 -34.33
CA ASP A 37 -40.26 -13.79 -33.09
C ASP A 37 -40.45 -14.95 -32.10
N TRP A 38 -40.30 -14.65 -30.81
CA TRP A 38 -40.57 -15.60 -29.73
C TRP A 38 -42.06 -15.97 -29.62
N SER A 39 -42.96 -15.12 -30.13
CA SER A 39 -44.40 -15.41 -30.21
C SER A 39 -44.78 -16.44 -31.28
N ASP A 40 -43.92 -16.73 -32.27
CA ASP A 40 -44.13 -17.84 -33.19
C ASP A 40 -43.77 -19.17 -32.50
N SER A 41 -44.81 -19.90 -32.06
CA SER A 41 -44.67 -21.19 -31.39
C SER A 41 -43.86 -22.23 -32.18
N PHE A 42 -43.77 -22.11 -33.51
CA PHE A 42 -43.01 -23.05 -34.35
C PHE A 42 -41.50 -22.83 -34.29
N ASN A 43 -41.04 -21.69 -33.76
CA ASN A 43 -39.62 -21.48 -33.46
C ASN A 43 -39.13 -22.30 -32.27
N TRP A 44 -40.03 -22.79 -31.42
CA TRP A 44 -39.70 -23.57 -30.24
C TRP A 44 -39.85 -25.06 -30.51
N VAL A 45 -38.86 -25.86 -30.10
CA VAL A 45 -38.87 -27.33 -30.29
C VAL A 45 -40.07 -27.99 -29.62
N SER A 46 -40.58 -27.40 -28.53
CA SER A 46 -41.81 -27.85 -27.85
C SER A 46 -43.09 -27.59 -28.64
N GLY A 47 -43.05 -26.73 -29.66
CA GLY A 47 -44.23 -26.23 -30.37
C GLY A 47 -45.10 -25.29 -29.55
N THR A 48 -44.58 -24.75 -28.45
CA THR A 48 -45.27 -23.84 -27.53
C THR A 48 -44.38 -22.67 -27.16
N THR A 49 -44.97 -21.48 -27.01
CA THR A 49 -44.24 -20.28 -26.58
C THR A 49 -43.90 -20.34 -25.08
N PRO A 50 -42.73 -19.85 -24.65
CA PRO A 50 -42.33 -19.83 -23.25
C PRO A 50 -43.25 -18.95 -22.39
N ALA A 51 -43.67 -19.47 -21.23
CA ALA A 51 -44.41 -18.73 -20.21
C ALA A 51 -43.47 -18.15 -19.12
N SER A 52 -44.03 -17.32 -18.24
CA SER A 52 -43.25 -16.79 -17.12
C SER A 52 -42.91 -17.91 -16.13
N GLY A 53 -41.66 -17.95 -15.69
CA GLY A 53 -41.11 -18.99 -14.82
C GLY A 53 -40.39 -20.11 -15.57
N ASP A 54 -40.51 -20.18 -16.89
CA ASP A 54 -39.88 -21.22 -17.71
C ASP A 54 -38.38 -20.98 -17.94
N ASP A 55 -37.70 -22.03 -18.39
CA ASP A 55 -36.31 -22.01 -18.82
C ASP A 55 -36.23 -21.84 -20.35
N VAL A 56 -35.46 -20.86 -20.81
CA VAL A 56 -35.25 -20.58 -22.25
C VAL A 56 -33.84 -20.97 -22.65
N MET A 57 -33.70 -21.74 -23.73
CA MET A 57 -32.45 -22.40 -24.11
C MET A 57 -32.16 -22.26 -25.61
N PHE A 58 -30.93 -21.91 -25.96
CA PHE A 58 -30.43 -21.82 -27.33
C PHE A 58 -29.34 -22.86 -27.57
N VAL A 59 -29.53 -23.71 -28.60
CA VAL A 59 -28.65 -24.83 -28.97
C VAL A 59 -28.39 -24.77 -30.47
N ASN A 60 -27.15 -24.69 -30.93
CA ASN A 60 -26.71 -24.83 -32.35
C ASN A 60 -27.84 -24.61 -33.39
N ASN A 61 -28.27 -23.35 -33.51
CA ASN A 61 -29.50 -23.03 -34.23
C ASN A 61 -29.25 -22.71 -35.70
N VAL A 62 -30.28 -22.97 -36.51
CA VAL A 62 -30.30 -22.61 -37.94
C VAL A 62 -30.44 -21.10 -38.11
N ASN A 63 -31.01 -20.44 -37.11
CA ASN A 63 -31.13 -18.99 -37.02
C ASN A 63 -30.71 -18.51 -35.63
N ASN A 64 -29.66 -17.69 -35.62
CA ASN A 64 -29.03 -17.18 -34.41
C ASN A 64 -29.43 -15.74 -34.09
N ASN A 65 -30.31 -15.12 -34.89
CA ASN A 65 -30.83 -13.78 -34.62
C ASN A 65 -32.34 -13.85 -34.44
N GLN A 66 -32.80 -13.53 -33.23
CA GLN A 66 -34.17 -13.76 -32.79
C GLN A 66 -34.72 -12.55 -32.03
N ASP A 67 -36.02 -12.34 -32.17
CA ASP A 67 -36.73 -11.19 -31.64
C ASP A 67 -37.58 -11.63 -30.44
N GLN A 68 -37.21 -11.15 -29.25
CA GLN A 68 -38.04 -11.33 -28.07
C GLN A 68 -39.16 -10.26 -28.07
N ASP A 69 -40.35 -10.68 -28.49
CA ASP A 69 -41.56 -9.85 -28.61
C ASP A 69 -42.65 -10.19 -27.56
N LEU A 70 -42.42 -11.18 -26.70
CA LEU A 70 -43.38 -11.58 -25.67
C LEU A 70 -43.40 -10.58 -24.51
N VAL A 71 -44.44 -9.74 -24.47
CA VAL A 71 -44.64 -8.69 -23.46
C VAL A 71 -44.79 -9.26 -22.04
N GLY A 72 -44.05 -8.70 -21.08
CA GLY A 72 -44.25 -8.91 -19.64
C GLY A 72 -43.84 -10.29 -19.14
N ARG A 73 -43.01 -11.02 -19.88
CA ARG A 73 -42.51 -12.34 -19.48
C ARG A 73 -41.31 -12.21 -18.56
N VAL A 74 -41.31 -13.07 -17.54
CA VAL A 74 -40.22 -13.16 -16.55
C VAL A 74 -39.77 -14.61 -16.49
N TYR A 75 -38.53 -14.90 -16.88
CA TYR A 75 -38.01 -16.26 -16.99
C TYR A 75 -37.14 -16.67 -15.81
N ARG A 76 -37.02 -17.98 -15.63
CA ARG A 76 -36.18 -18.60 -14.61
C ARG A 76 -34.71 -18.63 -15.06
N THR A 77 -34.45 -19.20 -16.23
CA THR A 77 -33.13 -19.18 -16.85
C THR A 77 -33.18 -18.80 -18.33
N LEU A 78 -32.09 -18.20 -18.80
CA LEU A 78 -31.77 -17.92 -20.19
C LEU A 78 -30.41 -18.55 -20.49
N GLN A 79 -30.35 -19.53 -21.38
CA GLN A 79 -29.15 -20.35 -21.59
C GLN A 79 -28.67 -20.31 -23.03
N PHE A 80 -27.43 -19.88 -23.23
CA PHE A 80 -26.77 -19.82 -24.52
C PHE A 80 -25.82 -21.02 -24.72
N ASN A 81 -25.69 -21.45 -25.97
CA ASN A 81 -24.70 -22.44 -26.42
C ASN A 81 -24.66 -23.70 -25.58
N THR A 82 -25.82 -24.31 -25.43
CA THR A 82 -25.95 -25.52 -24.63
C THR A 82 -25.68 -26.76 -25.49
N GLY A 83 -24.76 -27.63 -25.06
CA GLY A 83 -24.43 -28.90 -25.73
C GLY A 83 -22.93 -29.06 -26.09
N PRO A 84 -22.45 -30.29 -26.39
CA PRO A 84 -21.03 -30.52 -26.69
C PRO A 84 -20.61 -29.87 -28.02
N GLY A 85 -19.57 -29.04 -28.01
CA GLY A 85 -18.95 -28.48 -29.22
C GLY A 85 -19.72 -27.34 -29.89
N THR A 86 -20.70 -26.74 -29.22
CA THR A 86 -21.39 -25.55 -29.70
C THR A 86 -20.51 -24.31 -29.52
N THR A 87 -20.36 -23.48 -30.56
CA THR A 87 -19.63 -22.20 -30.48
C THR A 87 -20.33 -21.09 -31.27
N ALA A 88 -21.53 -21.34 -31.79
CA ALA A 88 -22.21 -20.42 -32.68
C ALA A 88 -22.80 -19.24 -31.88
N ASP A 89 -22.42 -18.03 -32.24
CA ASP A 89 -22.88 -16.79 -31.59
C ASP A 89 -24.40 -16.65 -31.71
N VAL A 90 -25.07 -16.26 -30.63
CA VAL A 90 -26.52 -16.05 -30.53
C VAL A 90 -26.78 -14.59 -30.17
N THR A 91 -27.66 -13.95 -30.93
CA THR A 91 -28.14 -12.59 -30.69
C THR A 91 -29.63 -12.63 -30.35
N ILE A 92 -30.00 -12.06 -29.21
CA ILE A 92 -31.40 -11.80 -28.84
C ILE A 92 -31.66 -10.30 -28.97
N ASN A 93 -32.59 -9.93 -29.83
CA ASN A 93 -33.06 -8.56 -29.98
C ASN A 93 -34.34 -8.36 -29.14
N LEU A 94 -34.26 -7.48 -28.15
CA LEU A 94 -35.35 -7.14 -27.23
C LEU A 94 -36.30 -6.15 -27.87
N VAL A 95 -37.37 -6.66 -28.46
CA VAL A 95 -38.49 -5.86 -28.97
C VAL A 95 -39.47 -5.52 -27.83
N SER A 96 -39.51 -6.35 -26.80
CA SER A 96 -40.21 -6.12 -25.53
C SER A 96 -39.32 -6.44 -24.35
N ASP A 97 -39.65 -5.87 -23.18
CA ASP A 97 -38.88 -6.09 -21.96
C ASP A 97 -38.78 -7.58 -21.61
N LEU A 98 -37.56 -8.03 -21.34
CA LEU A 98 -37.23 -9.40 -20.95
C LEU A 98 -36.96 -9.45 -19.45
N GLY A 99 -37.86 -10.04 -18.68
CA GLY A 99 -37.67 -10.21 -17.24
C GLY A 99 -36.84 -11.45 -16.88
N ILE A 100 -35.96 -11.32 -15.90
CA ILE A 100 -35.24 -12.43 -15.27
C ILE A 100 -35.43 -12.34 -13.75
N ASN A 101 -35.77 -13.46 -13.11
CA ASN A 101 -36.02 -13.51 -11.67
C ASN A 101 -34.95 -14.33 -10.93
N GLY A 102 -34.11 -13.64 -10.15
CA GLY A 102 -33.00 -14.24 -9.42
C GLY A 102 -33.42 -15.23 -8.34
N SER A 103 -34.69 -15.25 -7.94
CA SER A 103 -35.19 -16.17 -6.91
C SER A 103 -35.61 -17.53 -7.47
N LEU A 104 -35.64 -17.69 -8.80
CA LEU A 104 -36.11 -18.91 -9.45
C LEU A 104 -35.00 -19.92 -9.79
N ALA A 105 -33.73 -19.51 -9.79
CA ALA A 105 -32.59 -20.38 -10.12
C ALA A 105 -31.31 -19.96 -9.40
N THR A 106 -30.34 -20.88 -9.32
CA THR A 106 -29.00 -20.59 -8.77
C THR A 106 -28.14 -19.79 -9.75
N ASN A 107 -28.34 -20.00 -11.05
CA ASN A 107 -27.77 -19.23 -12.14
C ASN A 107 -28.91 -18.88 -13.09
N ASN A 108 -29.00 -17.64 -13.56
CA ASN A 108 -30.14 -17.21 -14.36
C ASN A 108 -29.76 -17.05 -15.83
N VAL A 109 -28.77 -16.22 -16.12
CA VAL A 109 -28.27 -16.00 -17.48
C VAL A 109 -26.98 -16.79 -17.63
N ILE A 110 -26.99 -17.83 -18.45
CA ILE A 110 -25.90 -18.80 -18.56
C ILE A 110 -25.35 -18.75 -19.98
N ASP A 111 -24.13 -18.26 -20.12
CA ASP A 111 -23.37 -18.26 -21.35
C ASP A 111 -22.27 -19.33 -21.28
N ASN A 112 -22.37 -20.38 -22.08
CA ASN A 112 -21.41 -21.47 -22.04
C ASN A 112 -20.16 -21.18 -22.88
N THR A 113 -20.32 -20.58 -24.05
CA THR A 113 -19.28 -20.37 -25.07
C THR A 113 -19.76 -19.36 -26.12
N GLY A 114 -18.86 -18.89 -26.98
CA GLY A 114 -19.23 -18.03 -28.12
C GLY A 114 -19.25 -16.56 -27.75
N LEU A 115 -19.66 -15.72 -28.69
CA LEU A 115 -19.79 -14.28 -28.56
C LEU A 115 -21.28 -13.93 -28.66
N ASN A 116 -22.00 -14.08 -27.57
CA ASN A 116 -23.45 -13.90 -27.52
C ASN A 116 -23.83 -12.45 -27.20
N ASP A 117 -24.95 -11.98 -27.73
CA ASP A 117 -25.41 -10.60 -27.55
C ASP A 117 -26.88 -10.54 -27.12
N ILE A 118 -27.20 -9.64 -26.19
CA ILE A 118 -28.55 -9.17 -25.87
C ILE A 118 -28.62 -7.68 -26.24
N VAL A 119 -29.43 -7.37 -27.24
CA VAL A 119 -29.50 -6.04 -27.88
C VAL A 119 -30.95 -5.58 -27.99
N GLY A 120 -31.20 -4.41 -28.58
CA GLY A 120 -32.54 -3.94 -28.92
C GLY A 120 -33.02 -2.77 -28.05
N PRO A 121 -34.15 -2.15 -28.43
CA PRO A 121 -34.65 -0.93 -27.79
C PRO A 121 -35.37 -1.15 -26.44
N ALA A 122 -35.73 -2.38 -26.09
CA ALA A 122 -36.37 -2.71 -24.82
C ALA A 122 -35.36 -3.16 -23.76
N ASN A 123 -35.82 -3.35 -22.51
CA ASN A 123 -34.95 -3.54 -21.35
C ASN A 123 -34.76 -5.01 -20.96
N LEU A 124 -33.61 -5.30 -20.36
CA LEU A 124 -33.43 -6.48 -19.52
C LEU A 124 -33.81 -6.14 -18.07
N VAL A 125 -34.89 -6.74 -17.56
CA VAL A 125 -35.46 -6.38 -16.25
C VAL A 125 -35.09 -7.40 -15.19
N LEU A 126 -34.32 -6.98 -14.19
CA LEU A 126 -33.90 -7.81 -13.06
C LEU A 126 -34.94 -7.76 -11.92
N SER A 127 -35.34 -8.92 -11.39
CA SER A 127 -36.37 -9.00 -10.34
C SER A 127 -36.14 -10.12 -9.33
N GLY A 128 -36.90 -10.10 -8.22
CA GLY A 128 -36.85 -11.12 -7.17
C GLY A 128 -35.67 -10.91 -6.22
N SER A 129 -34.59 -11.66 -6.44
CA SER A 129 -33.29 -11.51 -5.75
C SER A 129 -32.19 -11.25 -6.78
N THR A 130 -30.94 -11.10 -6.33
CA THR A 130 -29.78 -10.92 -7.23
C THR A 130 -29.81 -11.89 -8.40
N VAL A 131 -29.65 -11.35 -9.61
CA VAL A 131 -29.62 -12.13 -10.86
C VAL A 131 -28.20 -12.52 -11.18
N TYR A 132 -27.99 -13.81 -11.47
CA TYR A 132 -26.67 -14.39 -11.69
C TYR A 132 -26.38 -14.57 -13.17
N PHE A 133 -25.28 -13.98 -13.62
CA PHE A 133 -24.75 -14.06 -14.98
C PHE A 133 -23.50 -14.95 -14.97
N LEU A 134 -23.60 -16.15 -15.52
CA LEU A 134 -22.53 -17.14 -15.54
C LEU A 134 -21.95 -17.25 -16.95
N THR A 135 -20.69 -16.85 -17.12
CA THR A 135 -19.96 -17.03 -18.40
C THR A 135 -18.87 -18.09 -18.24
N ASN A 136 -19.11 -19.31 -18.75
CA ASN A 136 -18.31 -20.49 -18.41
C ASN A 136 -16.99 -20.61 -19.19
N SER A 137 -16.90 -20.05 -20.40
CA SER A 137 -15.71 -20.16 -21.24
C SER A 137 -14.80 -18.95 -21.08
N ALA A 138 -13.51 -19.19 -20.87
CA ALA A 138 -12.50 -18.12 -20.78
C ALA A 138 -12.36 -17.30 -22.08
N THR A 139 -12.78 -17.85 -23.22
CA THR A 139 -12.83 -17.14 -24.51
C THR A 139 -14.25 -16.71 -24.88
N GLY A 140 -15.23 -17.01 -24.04
CA GLY A 140 -16.64 -16.66 -24.24
C GLY A 140 -16.93 -15.25 -23.75
N ARG A 141 -17.90 -14.61 -24.41
CA ARG A 141 -18.38 -13.27 -24.05
C ARG A 141 -19.89 -13.22 -24.21
N LEU A 142 -20.56 -12.77 -23.17
CA LEU A 142 -21.94 -12.28 -23.26
C LEU A 142 -21.90 -10.75 -23.25
N ARG A 143 -22.31 -10.11 -24.34
CA ARG A 143 -22.48 -8.65 -24.42
C ARG A 143 -23.95 -8.28 -24.22
N ILE A 144 -24.20 -7.26 -23.42
CA ILE A 144 -25.53 -6.69 -23.23
C ILE A 144 -25.43 -5.21 -23.59
N SER A 145 -26.13 -4.80 -24.64
CA SER A 145 -26.24 -3.39 -25.03
C SER A 145 -27.62 -2.81 -24.79
N ALA A 146 -28.59 -3.62 -24.35
CA ALA A 146 -29.87 -3.14 -23.85
C ALA A 146 -29.72 -2.57 -22.43
N ASP A 147 -30.54 -1.59 -22.07
CA ASP A 147 -30.63 -1.07 -20.70
C ASP A 147 -31.01 -2.20 -19.73
N ILE A 148 -30.29 -2.28 -18.62
CA ILE A 148 -30.58 -3.16 -17.49
C ILE A 148 -31.33 -2.37 -16.43
N THR A 149 -32.53 -2.81 -16.08
CA THR A 149 -33.41 -2.12 -15.13
C THR A 149 -33.84 -3.07 -14.01
N GLY A 150 -34.46 -2.54 -12.95
CA GLY A 150 -35.04 -3.35 -11.87
C GLY A 150 -34.60 -2.92 -10.48
N THR A 151 -34.94 -3.70 -9.46
CA THR A 151 -34.67 -3.34 -8.05
C THR A 151 -33.63 -4.23 -7.37
N VAL A 152 -33.07 -5.19 -8.10
CA VAL A 152 -32.15 -6.20 -7.56
C VAL A 152 -30.79 -6.10 -8.24
N GLY A 153 -29.79 -6.70 -7.60
CA GLY A 153 -28.42 -6.64 -8.07
C GLY A 153 -28.09 -7.63 -9.18
N LEU A 154 -26.91 -7.46 -9.74
CA LEU A 154 -26.29 -8.33 -10.72
C LEU A 154 -25.08 -9.02 -10.10
N ARG A 155 -24.94 -10.34 -10.28
CA ARG A 155 -23.73 -11.06 -9.91
C ARG A 155 -23.12 -11.78 -11.09
N LYS A 156 -21.88 -11.41 -11.44
CA LYS A 156 -21.08 -12.05 -12.47
C LYS A 156 -20.29 -13.24 -11.90
N LEU A 157 -20.43 -14.39 -12.54
CA LEU A 157 -19.76 -15.65 -12.24
C LEU A 157 -19.04 -16.21 -13.49
N GLY A 158 -18.21 -17.23 -13.30
CA GLY A 158 -17.54 -17.96 -14.37
C GLY A 158 -16.35 -17.20 -14.96
N VAL A 159 -15.45 -17.92 -15.63
CA VAL A 159 -14.14 -17.39 -16.07
C VAL A 159 -14.20 -16.48 -17.31
N GLY A 160 -15.32 -16.44 -18.02
CA GLY A 160 -15.49 -15.64 -19.24
C GLY A 160 -15.81 -14.16 -18.98
N THR A 161 -16.16 -13.45 -20.06
CA THR A 161 -16.46 -12.01 -20.01
C THR A 161 -17.97 -11.75 -20.07
N LEU A 162 -18.46 -10.93 -19.15
CA LEU A 162 -19.72 -10.20 -19.31
C LEU A 162 -19.35 -8.78 -19.74
N GLU A 163 -19.85 -8.34 -20.88
CA GLU A 163 -19.60 -7.01 -21.41
C GLU A 163 -20.89 -6.19 -21.36
N LEU A 164 -20.90 -5.08 -20.60
CA LEU A 164 -22.01 -4.14 -20.61
C LEU A 164 -21.62 -2.98 -21.52
N ALA A 165 -22.46 -2.72 -22.51
CA ALA A 165 -22.15 -1.80 -23.59
C ALA A 165 -23.40 -1.07 -24.06
N THR A 166 -24.21 -0.64 -23.09
CA THR A 166 -25.35 0.25 -23.30
C THR A 166 -24.90 1.46 -24.13
N ASP A 167 -25.66 1.75 -25.18
CA ASP A 167 -25.34 2.78 -26.16
C ASP A 167 -26.48 3.79 -26.24
N THR A 168 -26.31 4.95 -25.59
CA THR A 168 -27.28 6.05 -25.56
C THR A 168 -27.54 6.69 -26.93
N SER A 169 -26.78 6.33 -27.98
CA SER A 169 -27.11 6.70 -29.35
C SER A 169 -28.28 5.90 -29.94
N VAL A 170 -28.62 4.75 -29.33
CA VAL A 170 -29.79 3.96 -29.67
C VAL A 170 -31.04 4.56 -29.01
N ALA A 171 -32.07 4.82 -29.81
CA ALA A 171 -33.30 5.41 -29.31
C ALA A 171 -33.97 4.53 -28.24
N GLY A 172 -34.23 5.11 -27.07
CA GLY A 172 -34.85 4.43 -25.93
C GLY A 172 -33.86 4.05 -24.83
N HIS A 173 -32.55 4.05 -25.11
CA HIS A 173 -31.53 3.80 -24.09
C HIS A 173 -31.24 5.07 -23.30
N THR A 174 -31.28 4.95 -21.98
CA THR A 174 -30.93 6.00 -21.03
C THR A 174 -29.81 5.59 -20.10
N GLY A 175 -29.40 4.32 -20.13
CA GLY A 175 -28.47 3.78 -19.15
C GLY A 175 -29.12 2.75 -18.24
N ASN A 176 -28.28 2.05 -17.49
CA ASN A 176 -28.72 1.04 -16.55
C ASN A 176 -29.30 1.70 -15.29
N THR A 177 -30.45 1.23 -14.83
CA THR A 177 -31.18 1.82 -13.69
C THR A 177 -31.47 0.81 -12.57
N TYR A 178 -30.84 -0.37 -12.61
CA TYR A 178 -30.97 -1.34 -11.53
C TYR A 178 -30.29 -0.83 -10.25
N THR A 179 -30.93 -1.02 -9.10
CA THR A 179 -30.49 -0.39 -7.84
C THR A 179 -29.76 -1.33 -6.88
N GLY A 180 -29.81 -2.65 -7.11
CA GLY A 180 -29.09 -3.59 -6.26
C GLY A 180 -27.62 -3.70 -6.65
N ALA A 181 -26.79 -4.10 -5.69
CA ALA A 181 -25.34 -4.16 -5.86
C ALA A 181 -24.87 -5.00 -7.06
N THR A 182 -23.80 -4.53 -7.69
CA THR A 182 -23.04 -5.26 -8.70
C THR A 182 -21.91 -6.02 -8.03
N THR A 183 -21.87 -7.34 -8.19
CA THR A 183 -20.76 -8.18 -7.69
C THR A 183 -20.10 -8.97 -8.80
N ILE A 184 -18.79 -8.83 -8.95
CA ILE A 184 -17.96 -9.64 -9.84
C ILE A 184 -17.30 -10.71 -8.97
N ALA A 185 -17.77 -11.95 -9.02
CA ALA A 185 -17.20 -13.04 -8.23
C ALA A 185 -16.12 -13.82 -8.97
N ALA A 186 -16.17 -13.84 -10.31
CA ALA A 186 -15.18 -14.49 -11.15
C ALA A 186 -15.26 -14.00 -12.60
N GLY A 187 -14.15 -14.13 -13.31
CA GLY A 187 -13.97 -13.68 -14.68
C GLY A 187 -14.08 -12.16 -14.79
N ARG A 188 -14.39 -11.68 -15.99
CA ARG A 188 -14.37 -10.26 -16.28
C ARG A 188 -15.76 -9.67 -16.43
N LEU A 189 -15.99 -8.53 -15.78
CA LEU A 189 -17.03 -7.57 -16.15
C LEU A 189 -16.34 -6.41 -16.88
N ARG A 190 -16.62 -6.26 -18.17
CA ARG A 190 -16.04 -5.21 -19.02
C ARG A 190 -17.11 -4.16 -19.30
N LEU A 191 -16.84 -2.90 -19.00
CA LEU A 191 -17.69 -1.78 -19.39
C LEU A 191 -17.15 -1.17 -20.67
N VAL A 192 -18.03 -0.98 -21.64
CA VAL A 192 -17.78 -0.26 -22.89
C VAL A 192 -18.99 0.61 -23.22
N THR A 193 -19.54 1.24 -22.20
CA THR A 193 -20.73 2.08 -22.27
C THR A 193 -20.38 3.50 -22.72
N ASN A 194 -21.35 4.22 -23.26
CA ASN A 194 -21.28 5.68 -23.43
C ASN A 194 -22.37 6.38 -22.61
N THR A 195 -22.88 5.67 -21.60
CA THR A 195 -23.85 6.15 -20.63
C THR A 195 -23.10 7.03 -19.67
N SER A 196 -23.39 8.34 -19.63
CA SER A 196 -22.79 9.27 -18.66
C SER A 196 -23.19 8.85 -17.25
N ASP A 197 -22.35 8.03 -16.62
CA ASP A 197 -22.45 7.58 -15.22
C ASP A 197 -23.52 6.52 -14.92
N ASP A 198 -24.12 5.92 -15.96
CA ASP A 198 -25.22 4.94 -15.83
C ASP A 198 -24.85 3.53 -16.32
N GLY A 199 -23.57 3.13 -16.30
CA GLY A 199 -23.15 1.80 -16.71
C GLY A 199 -23.36 0.73 -15.64
N LEU A 200 -23.35 1.07 -14.35
CA LEU A 200 -23.58 0.17 -13.22
C LEU A 200 -24.42 0.82 -12.11
N SER A 201 -24.82 0.02 -11.12
CA SER A 201 -25.37 0.53 -9.85
C SER A 201 -24.29 1.17 -8.97
N THR A 202 -24.70 1.89 -7.93
CA THR A 202 -23.81 2.61 -7.01
C THR A 202 -23.01 1.74 -6.04
N THR A 203 -23.30 0.44 -5.91
CA THR A 203 -22.53 -0.44 -5.00
C THR A 203 -21.83 -1.51 -5.81
N ILE A 204 -20.51 -1.43 -5.89
CA ILE A 204 -19.69 -2.28 -6.74
C ILE A 204 -18.72 -3.09 -5.90
N SER A 205 -18.72 -4.40 -6.11
CA SER A 205 -17.83 -5.31 -5.42
C SER A 205 -17.08 -6.21 -6.39
N VAL A 206 -15.76 -6.06 -6.42
CA VAL A 206 -14.85 -6.83 -7.27
C VAL A 206 -14.18 -7.91 -6.44
N GLY A 207 -14.42 -9.17 -6.79
CA GLY A 207 -14.03 -10.33 -6.01
C GLY A 207 -15.02 -10.68 -4.90
N ASP A 208 -15.04 -11.95 -4.51
CA ASP A 208 -15.84 -12.46 -3.39
C ASP A 208 -14.99 -13.00 -2.22
N GLY A 209 -13.68 -12.78 -2.27
CA GLY A 209 -12.70 -13.25 -1.30
C GLY A 209 -12.23 -14.68 -1.56
N SER A 210 -12.66 -15.31 -2.66
CA SER A 210 -12.31 -16.69 -3.00
C SER A 210 -11.78 -16.79 -4.42
N GLY A 211 -10.55 -17.27 -4.55
CA GLY A 211 -9.94 -17.49 -5.85
C GLY A 211 -8.48 -17.07 -5.87
N ALA A 212 -7.88 -17.10 -7.06
CA ALA A 212 -6.58 -16.50 -7.27
C ALA A 212 -6.70 -14.97 -7.33
N ALA A 213 -5.63 -14.25 -6.97
CA ALA A 213 -5.58 -12.81 -7.14
C ALA A 213 -5.85 -12.42 -8.61
N GLY A 214 -6.74 -11.44 -8.81
CA GLY A 214 -7.17 -10.99 -10.14
C GLY A 214 -8.07 -11.97 -10.91
N SER A 215 -8.62 -13.01 -10.25
CA SER A 215 -9.56 -13.94 -10.92
C SER A 215 -10.96 -13.35 -11.12
N ALA A 216 -11.30 -12.26 -10.43
CA ALA A 216 -12.47 -11.43 -10.66
C ALA A 216 -12.03 -10.02 -11.08
N GLU A 217 -12.45 -9.55 -12.25
CA GLU A 217 -11.96 -8.31 -12.86
C GLU A 217 -13.12 -7.37 -13.20
N LEU A 218 -13.02 -6.11 -12.80
CA LEU A 218 -13.78 -5.00 -13.38
C LEU A 218 -12.85 -4.23 -14.32
N GLU A 219 -13.16 -4.23 -15.61
CA GLU A 219 -12.42 -3.54 -16.67
C GLU A 219 -13.22 -2.31 -17.13
N LEU A 220 -12.72 -1.11 -16.83
CA LEU A 220 -13.30 0.18 -17.26
C LEU A 220 -12.55 0.67 -18.49
N VAL A 221 -13.24 0.78 -19.62
CA VAL A 221 -12.61 1.02 -20.93
C VAL A 221 -12.78 2.46 -21.39
N ASN A 222 -13.97 3.03 -21.16
CA ASN A 222 -14.30 4.40 -21.51
C ASN A 222 -14.21 5.29 -20.26
N ILE A 223 -14.70 6.51 -20.37
CA ILE A 223 -14.75 7.49 -19.29
C ILE A 223 -16.20 7.60 -18.81
N THR A 224 -16.42 8.05 -17.57
CA THR A 224 -17.76 8.34 -17.03
C THR A 224 -18.72 7.15 -17.21
N GLU A 225 -18.25 5.93 -16.90
CA GLU A 225 -19.04 4.70 -17.12
C GLU A 225 -19.82 4.27 -15.88
N ILE A 226 -19.39 4.68 -14.69
CA ILE A 226 -20.02 4.32 -13.42
C ILE A 226 -20.50 5.57 -12.69
N PRO A 227 -21.51 5.46 -11.81
CA PRO A 227 -22.00 6.61 -11.07
C PRO A 227 -20.89 7.30 -10.26
N ASP A 228 -20.82 8.63 -10.28
CA ASP A 228 -19.96 9.41 -9.36
C ASP A 228 -20.20 9.07 -7.88
N THR A 229 -21.41 8.57 -7.59
CA THR A 229 -21.84 8.14 -6.25
C THR A 229 -21.48 6.68 -5.94
N ALA A 230 -20.69 6.02 -6.80
CA ALA A 230 -20.38 4.62 -6.64
C ALA A 230 -19.35 4.35 -5.54
N ASP A 231 -19.62 3.34 -4.73
CA ASP A 231 -18.67 2.77 -3.78
C ASP A 231 -18.04 1.51 -4.40
N ILE A 232 -16.72 1.53 -4.58
CA ILE A 232 -15.96 0.38 -5.08
C ILE A 232 -15.24 -0.32 -3.92
N THR A 233 -15.53 -1.61 -3.75
CA THR A 233 -14.74 -2.51 -2.89
C THR A 233 -14.09 -3.61 -3.72
N VAL A 234 -12.76 -3.69 -3.68
CA VAL A 234 -11.96 -4.76 -4.28
C VAL A 234 -11.48 -5.72 -3.18
N ARG A 235 -11.78 -7.01 -3.32
CA ARG A 235 -11.36 -8.09 -2.41
C ARG A 235 -10.06 -8.74 -2.87
N SER A 236 -9.53 -9.67 -2.07
CA SER A 236 -8.22 -10.31 -2.28
C SER A 236 -8.06 -11.06 -3.61
N ASP A 237 -9.17 -11.50 -4.21
CA ASP A 237 -9.24 -12.15 -5.52
C ASP A 237 -9.62 -11.17 -6.66
N GLY A 238 -9.94 -9.92 -6.33
CA GLY A 238 -10.42 -8.90 -7.24
C GLY A 238 -9.31 -8.07 -7.89
N LEU A 239 -9.59 -7.59 -9.11
CA LEU A 239 -8.77 -6.64 -9.88
C LEU A 239 -9.66 -5.51 -10.40
N LEU A 240 -9.35 -4.27 -10.01
CA LEU A 240 -9.86 -3.08 -10.68
C LEU A 240 -8.87 -2.67 -11.78
N HIS A 241 -9.32 -2.73 -13.03
CA HIS A 241 -8.50 -2.42 -14.20
C HIS A 241 -9.09 -1.21 -14.93
N VAL A 242 -8.34 -0.11 -14.91
CA VAL A 242 -8.73 1.17 -15.51
C VAL A 242 -7.92 1.36 -16.78
N LEU A 243 -8.60 1.38 -17.92
CA LEU A 243 -8.02 1.62 -19.25
C LEU A 243 -8.42 2.98 -19.82
N SER A 244 -9.32 3.69 -19.13
CA SER A 244 -9.79 5.01 -19.51
C SER A 244 -8.61 5.97 -19.74
N THR A 245 -8.70 6.77 -20.80
CA THR A 245 -7.68 7.79 -21.10
C THR A 245 -7.96 9.13 -20.40
N ALA A 246 -9.01 9.19 -19.59
CA ALA A 246 -9.38 10.33 -18.76
C ALA A 246 -10.05 9.83 -17.47
N TYR A 247 -10.72 10.74 -16.77
CA TYR A 247 -11.24 10.51 -15.43
C TYR A 247 -12.46 9.58 -15.40
N GLU A 248 -12.45 8.69 -14.42
CA GLU A 248 -13.63 8.05 -13.86
C GLU A 248 -13.81 8.56 -12.43
N ASP A 249 -15.02 8.96 -12.04
CA ASP A 249 -15.29 9.55 -10.74
C ASP A 249 -16.08 8.57 -9.86
N VAL A 250 -15.70 8.45 -8.58
CA VAL A 250 -16.38 7.58 -7.61
C VAL A 250 -16.51 8.21 -6.23
N ALA A 251 -17.43 7.69 -5.42
CA ALA A 251 -17.64 8.14 -4.06
C ALA A 251 -16.54 7.62 -3.15
N THR A 252 -16.31 6.31 -3.13
CA THR A 252 -15.27 5.71 -2.29
C THR A 252 -14.53 4.60 -3.01
N LEU A 253 -13.26 4.43 -2.64
CA LEU A 253 -12.40 3.35 -3.12
C LEU A 253 -11.80 2.60 -1.94
N THR A 254 -12.14 1.32 -1.81
CA THR A 254 -11.52 0.41 -0.84
C THR A 254 -10.92 -0.78 -1.57
N ILE A 255 -9.60 -0.94 -1.50
CA ILE A 255 -8.88 -2.10 -2.00
C ILE A 255 -8.29 -2.84 -0.81
N ASN A 256 -8.83 -4.01 -0.52
CA ASN A 256 -8.42 -4.83 0.61
C ASN A 256 -7.05 -5.49 0.35
N PRO A 257 -6.36 -5.98 1.42
CA PRO A 257 -5.11 -6.71 1.26
C PRO A 257 -5.17 -7.81 0.19
N GLY A 258 -4.20 -7.79 -0.72
CA GLY A 258 -4.12 -8.71 -1.86
C GLY A 258 -4.98 -8.37 -3.07
N GLY A 259 -5.98 -7.48 -2.94
CA GLY A 259 -6.74 -6.94 -4.06
C GLY A 259 -5.84 -6.13 -4.99
N GLN A 260 -6.14 -6.14 -6.29
CA GLN A 260 -5.26 -5.58 -7.31
C GLN A 260 -5.84 -4.32 -7.94
N PHE A 261 -4.95 -3.38 -8.29
CA PHE A 261 -5.29 -2.17 -9.04
C PHE A 261 -4.35 -1.99 -10.23
N THR A 262 -4.91 -1.91 -11.43
CA THR A 262 -4.19 -1.62 -12.68
C THR A 262 -4.64 -0.27 -13.24
N PRO A 263 -3.98 0.82 -12.85
CA PRO A 263 -4.21 2.15 -13.41
C PRO A 263 -3.41 2.39 -14.70
N PRO A 264 -3.85 3.32 -15.56
CA PRO A 264 -3.03 3.84 -16.64
C PRO A 264 -2.09 4.93 -16.11
N LEU A 265 -0.84 4.96 -16.59
CA LEU A 265 0.06 6.10 -16.34
C LEU A 265 -0.12 7.16 -17.41
N LEU A 266 -1.02 8.11 -17.15
CA LEU A 266 -1.37 9.19 -18.07
C LEU A 266 -0.46 10.42 -17.86
N GLY A 267 0.25 10.84 -18.91
CA GLY A 267 1.08 12.05 -18.85
C GLY A 267 0.25 13.35 -18.88
N GLY A 268 0.88 14.48 -18.54
CA GLY A 268 0.26 15.81 -18.67
C GLY A 268 -0.87 16.11 -17.68
N GLY A 269 -0.89 15.43 -16.52
CA GLY A 269 -1.88 15.64 -15.46
C GLY A 269 -3.18 14.84 -15.63
N GLY A 270 -3.24 13.89 -16.57
CA GLY A 270 -4.34 12.95 -16.67
C GLY A 270 -4.39 12.01 -15.47
N VAL A 271 -5.60 11.58 -15.08
CA VAL A 271 -5.83 10.61 -13.99
C VAL A 271 -6.87 9.62 -14.46
N GLY A 272 -6.65 8.33 -14.17
CA GLY A 272 -7.60 7.28 -14.52
C GLY A 272 -8.80 7.22 -13.56
N LEU A 273 -8.61 7.57 -12.28
CA LEU A 273 -9.64 7.48 -11.25
C LEU A 273 -9.57 8.67 -10.27
N GLN A 274 -10.69 9.35 -10.05
CA GLN A 274 -10.87 10.32 -8.98
C GLN A 274 -11.84 9.79 -7.93
N VAL A 275 -11.56 10.10 -6.67
CA VAL A 275 -12.36 9.64 -5.53
C VAL A 275 -12.74 10.85 -4.70
N SER A 276 -14.04 11.04 -4.47
CA SER A 276 -14.56 12.20 -3.72
C SER A 276 -14.57 12.00 -2.21
N GLY A 277 -14.61 10.75 -1.74
CA GLY A 277 -14.55 10.36 -0.35
C GLY A 277 -13.29 9.56 -0.03
N THR A 278 -13.42 8.59 0.86
CA THR A 278 -12.27 7.84 1.39
C THR A 278 -11.58 6.98 0.32
N VAL A 279 -10.24 7.06 0.31
CA VAL A 279 -9.35 6.15 -0.43
C VAL A 279 -8.63 5.25 0.57
N SER A 280 -8.80 3.93 0.45
CA SER A 280 -8.11 2.93 1.26
C SER A 280 -7.42 1.90 0.38
N VAL A 281 -6.09 1.78 0.49
CA VAL A 281 -5.25 0.88 -0.32
C VAL A 281 -4.45 -0.13 0.51
N ASN A 282 -4.76 -0.24 1.81
CA ASN A 282 -4.19 -1.11 2.85
C ASN A 282 -3.71 -2.51 2.38
N GLY A 283 -2.46 -2.63 1.92
CA GLY A 283 -1.86 -3.88 1.45
C GLY A 283 -2.35 -4.35 0.07
N ALA A 284 -2.96 -3.48 -0.71
CA ALA A 284 -3.34 -3.72 -2.10
C ALA A 284 -2.11 -3.89 -3.00
N VAL A 285 -2.25 -4.59 -4.12
CA VAL A 285 -1.17 -4.75 -5.11
C VAL A 285 -1.37 -3.75 -6.25
N LEU A 286 -0.37 -2.88 -6.45
CA LEU A 286 -0.36 -1.90 -7.53
C LEU A 286 0.33 -2.49 -8.78
N LEU A 287 -0.36 -2.47 -9.91
CA LEU A 287 0.10 -3.03 -11.19
C LEU A 287 -0.10 -2.02 -12.33
N PRO A 288 0.62 -0.90 -12.40
CA PRO A 288 0.36 0.14 -13.39
C PRO A 288 0.68 -0.31 -14.81
N THR A 289 -0.11 0.16 -15.77
CA THR A 289 0.19 -0.02 -17.20
C THR A 289 1.22 1.01 -17.64
N ALA A 290 2.34 0.54 -18.21
CA ALA A 290 3.45 1.40 -18.61
C ALA A 290 3.02 2.49 -19.62
N PRO A 291 3.47 3.74 -19.43
CA PRO A 291 3.22 4.80 -20.40
C PRO A 291 4.05 4.54 -21.66
N GLY A 292 3.60 5.05 -22.81
CA GLY A 292 4.37 4.95 -24.05
C GLY A 292 5.72 5.67 -23.97
N ALA A 293 5.71 6.93 -23.55
CA ALA A 293 6.92 7.72 -23.29
C ALA A 293 6.91 8.25 -21.85
N SER A 294 8.07 8.24 -21.20
CA SER A 294 8.26 8.73 -19.84
C SER A 294 9.60 9.44 -19.71
N VAL A 295 9.60 10.59 -19.06
CA VAL A 295 10.83 11.36 -18.77
C VAL A 295 11.12 11.35 -17.27
N ILE A 296 12.40 11.35 -16.89
CA ILE A 296 12.81 11.43 -15.48
C ILE A 296 12.22 12.69 -14.83
N GLY A 297 11.74 12.56 -13.60
CA GLY A 297 11.03 13.60 -12.85
C GLY A 297 9.56 13.76 -13.24
N GLN A 298 9.05 13.02 -14.23
CA GLN A 298 7.64 13.10 -14.60
C GLN A 298 6.75 12.43 -13.54
N GLU A 299 5.75 13.16 -13.09
CA GLU A 299 4.71 12.65 -12.20
C GLU A 299 3.51 12.09 -12.97
N TYR A 300 2.95 11.01 -12.44
CA TYR A 300 1.74 10.35 -12.92
C TYR A 300 0.79 10.18 -11.75
N MET A 301 -0.29 10.95 -11.74
CA MET A 301 -1.31 10.83 -10.71
C MET A 301 -2.18 9.61 -11.01
N VAL A 302 -2.10 8.64 -10.11
CA VAL A 302 -2.71 7.32 -10.21
C VAL A 302 -4.11 7.32 -9.61
N ILE A 303 -4.28 7.98 -8.46
CA ILE A 303 -5.56 8.25 -7.83
C ILE A 303 -5.57 9.73 -7.45
N ARG A 304 -6.60 10.45 -7.88
CA ARG A 304 -6.87 11.81 -7.38
C ARG A 304 -7.88 11.73 -6.24
N ASN A 305 -7.50 12.13 -5.04
CA ASN A 305 -8.37 12.20 -3.88
C ASN A 305 -8.90 13.63 -3.75
N LEU A 306 -10.16 13.85 -4.13
CA LEU A 306 -10.80 15.16 -4.05
C LEU A 306 -11.23 15.52 -2.62
N GLY A 307 -11.22 14.55 -1.70
CA GLY A 307 -11.46 14.77 -0.28
C GLY A 307 -10.31 15.49 0.39
N THR A 308 -10.44 15.75 1.70
CA THR A 308 -9.35 16.30 2.53
C THR A 308 -8.63 15.25 3.37
N ASP A 309 -9.24 14.07 3.49
CA ASP A 309 -8.69 13.01 4.31
C ASP A 309 -7.50 12.35 3.58
N PRO A 310 -6.46 11.91 4.33
CA PRO A 310 -5.32 11.21 3.75
C PRO A 310 -5.73 9.85 3.18
N VAL A 311 -4.91 9.33 2.27
CA VAL A 311 -5.03 7.94 1.81
C VAL A 311 -4.80 6.99 3.00
N VAL A 312 -5.72 6.05 3.21
CA VAL A 312 -5.65 5.10 4.31
C VAL A 312 -4.82 3.88 3.92
N GLY A 313 -3.69 3.70 4.61
CA GLY A 313 -2.73 2.62 4.37
C GLY A 313 -1.93 2.79 3.08
N THR A 314 -1.06 1.84 2.79
CA THR A 314 -0.18 1.85 1.61
C THR A 314 -0.39 0.60 0.76
N PHE A 315 -0.02 0.66 -0.52
CA PHE A 315 0.12 -0.54 -1.34
C PHE A 315 1.19 -1.47 -0.74
N ALA A 316 1.05 -2.75 -1.02
CA ALA A 316 1.91 -3.81 -0.48
C ALA A 316 3.38 -3.60 -0.89
N GLY A 317 4.25 -3.45 0.11
CA GLY A 317 5.70 -3.26 -0.10
C GLY A 317 6.08 -1.89 -0.67
N LEU A 318 5.16 -0.92 -0.66
CA LEU A 318 5.38 0.41 -1.19
C LEU A 318 5.02 1.46 -0.12
N PRO A 319 5.87 1.69 0.89
CA PRO A 319 5.70 2.83 1.81
C PRO A 319 5.81 4.17 1.06
N GLU A 320 5.59 5.29 1.74
CA GLU A 320 5.86 6.63 1.18
C GLU A 320 7.30 6.69 0.64
N GLY A 321 7.47 7.20 -0.59
CA GLY A 321 8.76 7.19 -1.30
C GLY A 321 9.20 5.83 -1.84
N GLY A 322 8.43 4.76 -1.61
CA GLY A 322 8.77 3.39 -2.01
C GLY A 322 8.95 3.22 -3.53
N GLY A 323 9.89 2.37 -3.93
CA GLY A 323 10.26 2.16 -5.32
C GLY A 323 9.50 1.02 -6.01
N LEU A 324 9.06 1.21 -7.26
CA LEU A 324 8.55 0.14 -8.13
C LEU A 324 9.04 0.23 -9.58
N LEU A 325 9.08 -0.90 -10.27
CA LEU A 325 9.36 -0.96 -11.70
C LEU A 325 8.05 -1.05 -12.51
N VAL A 326 7.84 -0.10 -13.42
CA VAL A 326 6.74 -0.14 -14.39
C VAL A 326 7.32 -0.24 -15.79
N GLY A 327 7.06 -1.34 -16.51
CA GLY A 327 7.67 -1.60 -17.82
C GLY A 327 9.22 -1.67 -17.77
N GLY A 328 9.79 -2.04 -16.61
CA GLY A 328 11.24 -2.08 -16.37
C GLY A 328 11.86 -0.73 -16.02
N LEU A 329 11.06 0.33 -15.93
CA LEU A 329 11.49 1.68 -15.60
C LEU A 329 11.19 1.97 -14.11
N PRO A 330 12.13 2.55 -13.34
CA PRO A 330 11.94 2.88 -11.92
C PRO A 330 11.02 4.09 -11.64
N TYR A 331 10.20 3.98 -10.61
CA TYR A 331 9.34 5.04 -10.09
C TYR A 331 9.38 5.02 -8.56
N SER A 332 9.15 6.17 -7.92
CA SER A 332 8.74 6.27 -6.51
C SER A 332 7.23 6.47 -6.44
N ILE A 333 6.62 6.05 -5.32
CA ILE A 333 5.24 6.37 -4.98
C ILE A 333 5.17 7.47 -3.92
N SER A 334 4.16 8.31 -3.99
CA SER A 334 3.72 9.19 -2.91
C SER A 334 2.22 9.02 -2.69
N TYR A 335 1.78 9.00 -1.42
CA TYR A 335 0.38 9.01 -0.97
C TYR A 335 -0.08 10.41 -0.54
N ARG A 336 0.82 11.39 -0.64
CA ARG A 336 0.62 12.80 -0.30
C ARG A 336 0.89 13.71 -1.50
N GLY A 337 0.96 13.13 -2.70
CA GLY A 337 1.25 13.87 -3.93
C GLY A 337 0.13 14.83 -4.30
N GLY A 338 0.37 15.63 -5.34
CA GLY A 338 -0.63 16.54 -5.90
C GLY A 338 -1.12 17.59 -4.90
N THR A 339 -2.31 17.37 -4.35
CA THR A 339 -2.98 18.26 -3.38
C THR A 339 -2.68 17.94 -1.91
N GLY A 340 -1.83 16.95 -1.63
CA GLY A 340 -1.43 16.56 -0.27
C GLY A 340 -1.99 15.21 0.19
N ASN A 341 -2.83 14.58 -0.62
CA ASN A 341 -3.49 13.30 -0.34
C ASN A 341 -3.78 12.47 -1.60
N ASP A 342 -3.11 12.77 -2.71
CA ASP A 342 -3.20 12.00 -3.95
C ASP A 342 -2.17 10.87 -3.98
N VAL A 343 -2.47 9.81 -4.74
CA VAL A 343 -1.47 8.77 -5.06
C VAL A 343 -0.78 9.12 -6.36
N VAL A 344 0.52 9.40 -6.29
CA VAL A 344 1.34 9.83 -7.42
C VAL A 344 2.54 8.90 -7.60
N LEU A 345 2.86 8.56 -8.85
CA LEU A 345 4.12 7.91 -9.20
C LEU A 345 5.06 8.90 -9.89
N THR A 346 6.28 9.03 -9.40
CA THR A 346 7.30 9.91 -9.99
C THR A 346 8.36 9.08 -10.67
N ARG A 347 8.64 9.38 -11.94
CA ARG A 347 9.62 8.67 -12.75
C ARG A 347 11.04 8.96 -12.26
N LEU A 348 11.78 7.92 -11.90
CA LEU A 348 13.14 8.05 -11.39
C LEU A 348 14.23 7.66 -12.39
N VAL A 349 15.47 8.04 -12.08
CA VAL A 349 16.67 7.52 -12.76
C VAL A 349 16.89 6.04 -12.39
N GLU A 350 16.79 5.73 -11.10
CA GLU A 350 16.94 4.41 -10.49
C GLU A 350 15.97 4.26 -9.32
N LEU A 351 15.74 3.03 -8.82
CA LEU A 351 14.91 2.85 -7.63
C LEU A 351 15.59 3.50 -6.42
N PRO A 352 14.82 4.06 -5.46
CA PRO A 352 15.35 4.52 -4.18
C PRO A 352 16.09 3.35 -3.51
N ARG A 353 17.27 3.62 -2.97
CA ARG A 353 18.05 2.60 -2.26
C ARG A 353 18.50 3.06 -0.89
N ALA A 354 18.63 2.12 0.03
CA ALA A 354 19.24 2.37 1.32
C ALA A 354 20.68 2.87 1.16
N HIS A 355 20.99 3.90 1.93
CA HIS A 355 22.33 4.46 2.05
C HIS A 355 22.88 4.17 3.45
N LEU A 356 24.19 3.99 3.53
CA LEU A 356 24.94 3.90 4.77
C LEU A 356 26.02 4.98 4.72
N ALA A 357 25.97 5.94 5.64
CA ALA A 357 27.08 6.85 5.90
C ALA A 357 27.98 6.26 6.99
N ALA A 358 29.22 5.92 6.65
CA ALA A 358 30.24 5.51 7.62
C ALA A 358 31.25 6.62 7.83
N THR A 359 31.56 6.96 9.08
CA THR A 359 32.59 7.95 9.45
C THR A 359 33.50 7.41 10.56
N GLY A 360 34.62 8.09 10.84
CA GLY A 360 35.49 7.76 11.98
C GLY A 360 36.96 8.12 11.78
N THR A 361 37.38 8.36 10.54
CA THR A 361 38.69 8.93 10.22
C THR A 361 38.74 10.43 10.47
N ASP A 362 39.92 10.94 10.84
CA ASP A 362 40.12 12.36 11.13
C ASP A 362 40.32 13.23 9.86
N ASP A 363 39.78 12.80 8.73
CA ASP A 363 39.85 13.51 7.45
C ASP A 363 38.63 14.43 7.20
N GLY A 364 37.65 14.41 8.11
CA GLY A 364 36.46 15.23 8.03
C GLY A 364 35.48 14.81 6.93
N ALA A 365 35.53 13.54 6.52
CA ALA A 365 34.70 12.98 5.45
C ALA A 365 33.89 11.76 5.91
N ALA A 366 32.84 11.46 5.15
CA ALA A 366 32.04 10.24 5.24
C ALA A 366 32.29 9.35 4.02
N LEU A 367 32.24 8.03 4.22
CA LEU A 367 32.07 7.07 3.14
C LEU A 367 30.57 6.76 3.02
N VAL A 368 29.97 7.11 1.90
CA VAL A 368 28.57 6.84 1.61
C VAL A 368 28.48 5.62 0.71
N TYR A 369 27.89 4.55 1.24
CA TYR A 369 27.60 3.33 0.52
C TYR A 369 26.16 3.33 0.04
N ARG A 370 25.91 2.69 -1.10
CA ARG A 370 24.57 2.44 -1.61
C ARG A 370 24.34 0.94 -1.70
N ALA A 371 23.22 0.49 -1.16
CA ALA A 371 22.81 -0.90 -1.27
C ALA A 371 22.59 -1.31 -2.74
N ASN A 372 22.79 -2.60 -3.04
CA ASN A 372 22.35 -3.18 -4.30
C ASN A 372 20.87 -3.61 -4.21
N ALA A 373 20.35 -4.24 -5.26
CA ALA A 373 18.93 -4.66 -5.31
C ALA A 373 18.55 -5.75 -4.30
N VAL A 374 19.52 -6.33 -3.59
CA VAL A 374 19.30 -7.32 -2.53
C VAL A 374 19.84 -6.84 -1.18
N GLY A 375 20.09 -5.53 -1.03
CA GLY A 375 20.48 -4.92 0.24
C GLY A 375 21.96 -4.91 0.61
N HIS A 376 22.86 -5.41 -0.25
CA HIS A 376 24.28 -5.46 0.06
C HIS A 376 25.05 -4.18 -0.33
N TYR A 377 25.99 -3.74 0.51
CA TYR A 377 26.85 -2.55 0.36
C TYR A 377 28.19 -2.85 -0.33
N THR A 378 28.16 -3.66 -1.39
CA THR A 378 29.37 -4.16 -2.08
C THR A 378 30.02 -3.18 -3.06
N ALA A 379 29.31 -2.13 -3.48
CA ALA A 379 29.85 -1.14 -4.39
C ALA A 379 30.90 -0.27 -3.69
N ALA A 380 31.85 0.29 -4.44
CA ALA A 380 32.79 1.25 -3.88
C ALA A 380 32.02 2.47 -3.33
N PRO A 381 32.31 2.92 -2.10
CA PRO A 381 31.63 4.08 -1.53
C PRO A 381 32.05 5.36 -2.23
N VAL A 382 31.21 6.38 -2.13
CA VAL A 382 31.57 7.76 -2.45
C VAL A 382 32.14 8.42 -1.21
N THR A 383 33.25 9.13 -1.33
CA THR A 383 33.80 9.95 -0.24
C THR A 383 33.17 11.33 -0.30
N VAL A 384 32.46 11.72 0.75
CA VAL A 384 31.76 13.01 0.85
C VAL A 384 32.36 13.83 1.98
N GLY A 385 32.75 15.06 1.71
CA GLY A 385 33.34 15.95 2.70
C GLY A 385 32.99 17.40 2.46
N ALA A 386 32.71 18.15 3.53
CA ALA A 386 32.29 19.54 3.45
C ALA A 386 33.27 20.53 4.11
N PHE A 387 34.27 20.03 4.86
CA PHE A 387 35.04 20.87 5.79
C PHE A 387 36.51 21.11 5.40
N GLY A 388 36.97 20.61 4.24
CA GLY A 388 38.31 20.91 3.73
C GLY A 388 39.48 20.34 4.55
N GLY A 389 39.30 19.17 5.21
CA GLY A 389 40.38 18.44 5.88
C GLY A 389 40.75 18.96 7.29
N LEU A 390 39.76 19.20 8.15
CA LEU A 390 39.92 19.80 9.49
C LEU A 390 40.74 18.97 10.50
N GLY A 391 41.17 17.74 10.17
CA GLY A 391 41.93 16.92 11.11
C GLY A 391 41.07 16.36 12.26
N THR A 392 39.75 16.28 12.07
CA THR A 392 38.82 15.64 13.02
C THR A 392 37.82 14.78 12.26
N ASN A 393 37.28 13.76 12.91
CA ASN A 393 36.19 12.98 12.36
C ASN A 393 34.87 13.78 12.35
N VAL A 394 33.91 13.29 11.58
CA VAL A 394 32.57 13.86 11.44
C VAL A 394 31.54 12.84 11.89
N ARG A 395 30.32 13.29 12.19
CA ARG A 395 29.11 12.45 12.24
C ARG A 395 28.32 12.78 10.98
N ALA A 396 27.75 11.76 10.34
CA ALA A 396 26.97 11.96 9.14
C ALA A 396 25.73 11.08 9.15
N THR A 397 24.71 11.54 8.44
CA THR A 397 23.52 10.78 8.09
C THR A 397 23.12 11.15 6.66
N THR A 398 22.17 10.42 6.10
CA THR A 398 21.72 10.62 4.73
C THR A 398 20.20 10.71 4.65
N ALA A 399 19.71 11.72 3.95
CA ALA A 399 18.27 11.90 3.66
C ALA A 399 18.12 12.85 2.47
N ASP A 400 17.03 12.76 1.72
CA ASP A 400 16.68 13.75 0.70
C ASP A 400 16.09 14.98 1.39
N VAL A 401 16.86 16.07 1.51
CA VAL A 401 16.42 17.26 2.27
C VAL A 401 15.86 18.37 1.38
N ASN A 402 15.85 18.18 0.05
CA ASN A 402 15.44 19.19 -0.91
C ASN A 402 14.36 18.70 -1.91
N GLY A 403 13.87 17.46 -1.72
CA GLY A 403 12.79 16.86 -2.50
C GLY A 403 13.18 16.50 -3.92
N ASP A 404 14.48 16.42 -4.24
CA ASP A 404 14.96 16.16 -5.60
C ASP A 404 15.09 14.67 -5.93
N THR A 405 14.71 13.79 -5.00
CA THR A 405 14.78 12.31 -5.03
C THR A 405 16.18 11.73 -4.89
N PHE A 406 17.22 12.56 -4.83
CA PHE A 406 18.57 12.12 -4.52
C PHE A 406 18.84 12.31 -3.03
N VAL A 407 19.24 11.21 -2.39
CA VAL A 407 19.60 11.22 -0.98
C VAL A 407 20.85 12.08 -0.75
N ASP A 408 20.72 13.14 0.03
CA ASP A 408 21.80 14.06 0.41
C ASP A 408 22.60 13.54 1.59
N THR A 409 23.79 14.10 1.81
CA THR A 409 24.62 13.81 2.98
C THR A 409 24.68 15.02 3.91
N ILE A 410 24.25 14.83 5.16
CA ILE A 410 24.35 15.84 6.22
C ILE A 410 25.54 15.49 7.10
N LEU A 411 26.47 16.43 7.30
CA LEU A 411 27.67 16.23 8.10
C LEU A 411 27.76 17.23 9.25
N VAL A 412 28.25 16.77 10.40
CA VAL A 412 28.55 17.58 11.58
C VAL A 412 29.96 17.26 12.10
N THR A 413 30.74 18.28 12.45
CA THR A 413 32.11 18.06 12.97
C THR A 413 32.10 17.39 14.34
N GLY A 414 33.06 16.49 14.53
CA GLY A 414 33.35 15.88 15.82
C GLY A 414 34.13 16.78 16.78
N PRO A 415 34.42 16.29 18.00
CA PRO A 415 35.21 17.00 18.99
C PRO A 415 36.58 17.44 18.46
N GLY A 416 37.11 18.52 19.02
CA GLY A 416 38.47 19.02 18.76
C GLY A 416 38.58 20.18 17.77
N THR A 417 37.52 20.45 17.00
CA THR A 417 37.41 21.66 16.17
C THR A 417 36.06 22.35 16.40
N PRO A 418 35.91 23.63 16.05
CA PRO A 418 34.62 24.31 16.19
C PRO A 418 33.48 23.53 15.51
N LEU A 419 32.36 23.44 16.21
CA LEU A 419 31.17 22.73 15.74
C LEU A 419 30.64 23.39 14.47
N ARG A 420 30.62 22.64 13.38
CA ARG A 420 30.06 23.03 12.09
C ARG A 420 29.16 21.93 11.56
N MET A 421 28.12 22.33 10.86
CA MET A 421 27.29 21.46 10.03
C MET A 421 27.32 21.90 8.57
N ALA A 422 27.06 20.96 7.67
CA ALA A 422 26.90 21.21 6.25
C ALA A 422 26.00 20.14 5.61
N VAL A 423 25.41 20.46 4.46
CA VAL A 423 24.61 19.54 3.66
C VAL A 423 25.20 19.51 2.26
N VAL A 424 25.52 18.31 1.77
CA VAL A 424 26.07 18.06 0.43
C VAL A 424 25.02 17.33 -0.40
N SER A 425 24.74 17.85 -1.60
CA SER A 425 23.74 17.29 -2.51
C SER A 425 24.10 15.88 -2.97
N GLY A 426 23.13 14.98 -2.93
CA GLY A 426 23.24 13.60 -3.42
C GLY A 426 23.40 13.47 -4.93
N VAL A 427 23.02 14.51 -5.69
CA VAL A 427 23.07 14.55 -7.16
C VAL A 427 24.50 14.35 -7.68
N ASP A 428 25.46 15.06 -7.09
CA ASP A 428 26.85 15.05 -7.52
C ASP A 428 27.85 14.76 -6.39
N ASN A 429 27.38 14.67 -5.13
CA ASN A 429 28.18 14.45 -3.93
C ASN A 429 29.26 15.53 -3.68
N VAL A 430 29.09 16.72 -4.24
CA VAL A 430 30.06 17.84 -4.13
C VAL A 430 29.38 19.18 -3.87
N THR A 431 28.21 19.42 -4.45
CA THR A 431 27.48 20.68 -4.31
C THR A 431 26.99 20.87 -2.87
N LEU A 432 27.29 22.02 -2.27
CA LEU A 432 26.84 22.35 -0.91
C LEU A 432 25.45 22.99 -0.97
N LEU A 433 24.43 22.27 -0.49
CA LEU A 433 23.10 22.83 -0.24
C LEU A 433 23.15 23.80 0.95
N VAL A 434 23.88 23.41 2.00
CA VAL A 434 24.19 24.23 3.18
C VAL A 434 25.69 24.30 3.35
N THR A 435 26.24 25.52 3.26
CA THR A 435 27.69 25.74 3.47
C THR A 435 28.05 25.57 4.95
N PRO A 436 29.30 25.17 5.28
CA PRO A 436 29.74 24.96 6.65
C PRO A 436 29.40 26.12 7.59
N THR A 437 28.51 25.86 8.54
CA THR A 437 27.98 26.89 9.46
C THR A 437 27.84 26.35 10.89
N ALA A 438 27.83 27.25 11.88
CA ALA A 438 27.57 26.86 13.26
C ALA A 438 26.07 26.54 13.43
N PRO A 439 25.70 25.36 14.01
CA PRO A 439 24.30 24.98 14.15
C PRO A 439 23.57 25.77 15.24
N PHE A 440 24.28 26.37 16.19
CA PHE A 440 23.67 27.08 17.29
C PHE A 440 24.25 28.49 17.41
N THR A 441 23.41 29.46 17.74
CA THR A 441 23.89 30.76 18.22
C THR A 441 24.75 30.53 19.47
N GLY A 442 26.00 30.98 19.44
CA GLY A 442 26.95 30.77 20.54
C GLY A 442 27.79 29.50 20.44
N SER A 443 27.63 28.67 19.39
CA SER A 443 28.49 27.50 19.17
C SER A 443 29.65 27.76 18.19
N GLU A 444 29.92 29.03 17.85
CA GLU A 444 30.93 29.40 16.85
C GLU A 444 32.33 28.92 17.25
N ASP A 445 32.61 28.89 18.55
CA ASP A 445 33.87 28.43 19.17
C ASP A 445 33.72 27.12 19.98
N PHE A 446 32.52 26.52 20.01
CA PHE A 446 32.29 25.29 20.76
C PHE A 446 32.98 24.11 20.07
N THR A 447 33.90 23.43 20.76
CA THR A 447 34.72 22.35 20.18
C THR A 447 34.33 20.94 20.62
N GLY A 448 33.17 20.80 21.27
CA GLY A 448 32.68 19.52 21.77
C GLY A 448 32.13 18.58 20.69
N GLY A 449 31.99 19.05 19.44
CA GLY A 449 31.40 18.29 18.34
C GLY A 449 29.88 18.15 18.46
N GLY A 450 29.29 17.40 17.53
CA GLY A 450 27.86 17.12 17.54
C GLY A 450 27.48 15.81 16.85
N PHE A 451 26.19 15.48 16.96
CA PHE A 451 25.54 14.38 16.26
C PHE A 451 24.47 14.91 15.32
N VAL A 452 24.09 14.07 14.37
CA VAL A 452 23.05 14.35 13.38
C VAL A 452 22.18 13.13 13.15
N ALA A 453 20.89 13.37 12.93
CA ALA A 453 19.90 12.41 12.45
C ALA A 453 18.95 13.13 11.47
N ALA A 454 18.27 12.40 10.59
CA ALA A 454 17.35 12.99 9.61
C ALA A 454 16.15 12.08 9.36
N ALA A 455 14.99 12.70 9.13
CA ALA A 455 13.76 12.09 8.64
C ALA A 455 12.81 13.21 8.18
N ASP A 456 11.85 12.86 7.34
CA ASP A 456 10.73 13.73 6.98
C ASP A 456 9.77 13.87 8.17
N LEU A 457 9.92 14.95 8.95
CA LEU A 457 9.26 15.13 10.25
C LEU A 457 7.90 15.84 10.14
N ASP A 458 7.66 16.63 9.10
CA ASP A 458 6.31 17.13 8.77
C ASP A 458 5.59 16.33 7.68
N GLY A 459 6.29 15.40 7.03
CA GLY A 459 5.71 14.49 6.06
C GLY A 459 5.37 15.19 4.74
N ASP A 460 6.19 16.17 4.34
CA ASP A 460 6.07 16.93 3.10
C ASP A 460 6.90 16.36 1.93
N GLY A 461 7.67 15.29 2.19
CA GLY A 461 8.55 14.63 1.23
C GLY A 461 9.97 15.19 1.21
N GLU A 462 10.26 16.27 1.94
CA GLU A 462 11.60 16.82 2.18
C GLU A 462 12.04 16.49 3.61
N ALA A 463 13.18 15.84 3.78
CA ALA A 463 13.64 15.48 5.11
C ALA A 463 14.12 16.70 5.93
N GLU A 464 13.66 16.79 7.17
CA GLU A 464 14.32 17.57 8.20
C GLU A 464 15.54 16.86 8.77
N TRP A 465 16.44 17.63 9.39
CA TRP A 465 17.54 17.07 10.17
C TRP A 465 17.69 17.70 11.54
N VAL A 466 18.20 16.89 12.46
CA VAL A 466 18.38 17.20 13.87
C VAL A 466 19.86 17.34 14.15
N VAL A 467 20.30 18.42 14.79
CA VAL A 467 21.68 18.55 15.29
C VAL A 467 21.67 18.69 16.81
N THR A 468 22.49 17.88 17.48
CA THR A 468 22.70 17.92 18.93
C THR A 468 24.19 18.11 19.24
N PRO A 469 24.56 18.90 20.27
CA PRO A 469 25.96 18.99 20.68
C PRO A 469 26.36 17.75 21.49
N ASP A 470 27.66 17.43 21.46
CA ASP A 470 28.28 16.31 22.17
C ASP A 470 29.04 16.80 23.42
N GLU A 471 30.33 16.50 23.57
CA GLU A 471 31.09 16.67 24.81
C GLU A 471 31.11 18.13 25.32
N GLY A 472 30.69 18.37 26.56
CA GLY A 472 30.66 19.71 27.14
C GLY A 472 29.47 20.58 26.69
N GLY A 473 28.64 20.10 25.75
CA GLY A 473 27.44 20.77 25.26
C GLY A 473 26.22 20.54 26.15
N GLY A 474 25.25 21.46 26.13
CA GLY A 474 23.95 21.24 26.78
C GLY A 474 23.10 20.18 26.05
N PRO A 475 22.05 19.60 26.65
CA PRO A 475 21.20 18.62 25.96
C PRO A 475 20.20 19.29 25.00
N ARG A 476 20.72 20.13 24.11
CA ARG A 476 19.93 20.88 23.14
C ARG A 476 19.67 20.04 21.89
N VAL A 477 18.45 20.13 21.41
CA VAL A 477 17.99 19.58 20.13
C VAL A 477 17.57 20.75 19.25
N THR A 478 18.16 20.87 18.07
CA THR A 478 17.71 21.82 17.05
C THR A 478 17.35 21.06 15.78
N VAL A 479 16.16 21.31 15.26
CA VAL A 479 15.66 20.73 14.01
C VAL A 479 15.70 21.79 12.92
N PHE A 480 16.17 21.40 11.74
CA PHE A 480 16.32 22.26 10.57
C PHE A 480 15.59 21.67 9.37
N ALA A 481 15.13 22.54 8.49
CA ALA A 481 14.59 22.20 7.18
C ALA A 481 15.36 22.97 6.10
N TYR A 482 15.31 22.49 4.85
CA TYR A 482 15.89 23.17 3.71
C TYR A 482 14.82 23.41 2.64
N GLY A 483 14.44 24.68 2.45
CA GLY A 483 13.38 25.04 1.49
C GLY A 483 13.69 26.35 0.79
N GLY A 484 13.30 26.47 -0.48
CA GLY A 484 13.54 27.68 -1.28
C GLY A 484 15.03 28.06 -1.42
N GLY A 485 15.93 27.05 -1.33
CA GLY A 485 17.38 27.24 -1.37
C GLY A 485 17.99 27.77 -0.07
N MET A 486 17.25 27.76 1.03
CA MET A 486 17.69 28.30 2.32
C MET A 486 17.39 27.33 3.47
N MET A 487 18.31 27.26 4.41
CA MET A 487 18.12 26.54 5.66
C MET A 487 17.30 27.38 6.66
N SER A 488 16.38 26.73 7.37
CA SER A 488 15.60 27.34 8.45
C SER A 488 15.62 26.47 9.72
N VAL A 489 15.33 27.07 10.88
CA VAL A 489 15.18 26.34 12.15
C VAL A 489 13.68 26.09 12.38
N ARG A 490 13.31 24.81 12.56
CA ARG A 490 11.92 24.37 12.78
C ARG A 490 11.61 24.18 14.27
N ALA A 491 12.56 23.66 15.05
CA ALA A 491 12.42 23.48 16.49
C ALA A 491 13.76 23.69 17.22
N ASN A 492 13.70 24.11 18.49
CA ASN A 492 14.87 24.26 19.36
C ASN A 492 14.48 24.13 20.83
N PHE A 493 14.87 23.04 21.48
CA PHE A 493 14.46 22.71 22.84
C PHE A 493 15.52 21.89 23.59
N LEU A 494 15.26 21.58 24.87
CA LEU A 494 16.09 20.67 25.66
C LEU A 494 15.54 19.24 25.54
N GLY A 495 16.30 18.32 24.94
CA GLY A 495 15.89 16.92 24.82
C GLY A 495 15.96 16.17 26.16
N ILE A 496 16.90 16.55 27.02
CA ILE A 496 16.95 16.11 28.43
C ILE A 496 16.62 17.32 29.31
N ASP A 497 15.62 17.18 30.17
CA ASP A 497 15.17 18.24 31.08
C ASP A 497 16.15 18.43 32.26
N ASP A 498 17.32 18.96 31.92
CA ASP A 498 18.34 19.45 32.83
C ASP A 498 19.18 20.53 32.10
N ALA A 499 18.84 21.80 32.32
CA ALA A 499 19.52 22.93 31.71
C ALA A 499 20.99 23.08 32.13
N ASN A 500 21.42 22.43 33.22
CA ASN A 500 22.80 22.47 33.71
C ASN A 500 23.63 21.27 33.22
N PHE A 501 23.00 20.26 32.64
CA PHE A 501 23.70 19.11 32.08
C PHE A 501 24.60 19.55 30.92
N ARG A 502 25.84 19.06 30.89
CA ARG A 502 26.87 19.42 29.88
C ARG A 502 27.48 18.20 29.20
N GLY A 503 26.69 17.13 29.11
CA GLY A 503 27.09 15.89 28.46
C GLY A 503 26.69 15.76 27.00
N GLY A 504 25.97 16.74 26.46
CA GLY A 504 25.35 16.64 25.14
C GLY A 504 24.21 15.62 25.09
N CYS A 505 23.72 15.35 23.88
CA CYS A 505 22.73 14.31 23.64
C CYS A 505 22.83 13.78 22.21
N ARG A 506 22.16 12.65 21.93
CA ARG A 506 22.10 11.99 20.63
C ARG A 506 20.64 11.74 20.30
N ALA A 507 20.18 12.21 19.15
CA ALA A 507 18.81 12.04 18.70
C ALA A 507 18.71 10.97 17.61
N ALA A 508 17.56 10.32 17.53
CA ALA A 508 17.12 9.48 16.42
C ALA A 508 15.62 9.69 16.21
N VAL A 509 15.16 9.42 15.00
CA VAL A 509 13.79 9.75 14.55
C VAL A 509 13.15 8.54 13.87
N GLY A 510 11.85 8.36 14.09
CA GLY A 510 11.03 7.29 13.54
C GLY A 510 9.68 7.20 14.26
N ASP A 511 8.64 6.69 13.60
CA ASP A 511 7.24 6.68 14.08
C ASP A 511 7.00 5.62 15.18
N VAL A 512 7.30 5.96 16.43
CA VAL A 512 7.22 5.03 17.58
C VAL A 512 5.77 4.79 18.00
N ASN A 513 4.87 5.74 17.78
CA ASN A 513 3.48 5.69 18.24
C ASN A 513 2.46 5.23 17.16
N ALA A 514 2.93 4.97 15.93
CA ALA A 514 2.15 4.56 14.77
C ALA A 514 1.09 5.59 14.31
N ASP A 515 1.38 6.87 14.45
CA ASP A 515 0.51 7.97 13.98
C ASP A 515 0.89 8.50 12.58
N HIS A 516 1.87 7.88 11.93
CA HIS A 516 2.44 8.27 10.63
C HIS A 516 3.19 9.60 10.61
N VAL A 517 3.59 10.11 11.79
CA VAL A 517 4.52 11.22 11.96
C VAL A 517 5.74 10.71 12.72
N PRO A 518 6.97 10.86 12.21
CA PRO A 518 8.14 10.34 12.94
C PRO A 518 8.33 11.02 14.30
N ASP A 519 8.46 10.21 15.35
CA ASP A 519 8.76 10.63 16.72
C ASP A 519 10.26 10.85 16.91
N MET A 520 10.65 11.39 18.07
CA MET A 520 12.06 11.63 18.40
C MET A 520 12.50 10.99 19.72
N ALA A 521 13.45 10.07 19.64
CA ALA A 521 14.17 9.54 20.80
C ALA A 521 15.47 10.34 21.03
N VAL A 522 15.69 10.78 22.27
CA VAL A 522 16.89 11.54 22.66
C VAL A 522 17.60 10.85 23.82
N ALA A 523 18.79 10.31 23.55
CA ALA A 523 19.67 9.71 24.55
C ALA A 523 20.64 10.74 25.13
N ALA A 524 20.80 10.77 26.44
CA ALA A 524 21.79 11.59 27.12
C ALA A 524 23.22 11.14 26.75
N GLY A 525 24.12 12.10 26.58
CA GLY A 525 25.52 11.84 26.25
C GLY A 525 26.42 11.59 27.47
N PHE A 526 27.61 12.16 27.45
CA PHE A 526 28.66 11.96 28.45
C PHE A 526 28.18 12.30 29.88
N LEU A 527 28.46 11.43 30.86
CA LEU A 527 27.98 11.51 32.26
C LEU A 527 26.46 11.47 32.50
N GLY A 528 25.63 11.38 31.45
CA GLY A 528 24.16 11.32 31.58
C GLY A 528 23.62 9.94 31.96
N GLY A 529 24.45 8.90 31.87
CA GLY A 529 23.99 7.52 31.82
C GLY A 529 23.12 7.23 30.59
N PRO A 530 22.63 6.00 30.38
CA PRO A 530 21.82 5.66 29.22
C PRO A 530 20.37 6.18 29.35
N ARG A 531 20.18 7.41 29.84
CA ARG A 531 18.87 8.07 30.00
C ARG A 531 18.33 8.43 28.61
N VAL A 532 17.06 8.14 28.38
CA VAL A 532 16.36 8.37 27.11
C VAL A 532 15.07 9.13 27.40
N ALA A 533 14.79 10.15 26.60
CA ALA A 533 13.48 10.78 26.49
C ALA A 533 12.90 10.50 25.10
N VAL A 534 11.58 10.33 24.99
CA VAL A 534 10.90 10.14 23.71
C VAL A 534 9.82 11.21 23.57
N PHE A 535 9.84 11.91 22.45
CA PHE A 535 8.95 13.01 22.11
C PHE A 535 8.04 12.63 20.97
N ASP A 536 6.78 13.06 21.08
CA ASP A 536 5.76 12.91 20.05
C ASP A 536 6.07 13.86 18.87
N GLY A 537 6.26 13.26 17.69
CA GLY A 537 6.59 13.91 16.43
C GLY A 537 5.63 15.03 16.06
N ALA A 538 4.32 14.79 16.24
CA ALA A 538 3.25 15.72 15.87
C ALA A 538 3.30 17.04 16.66
N THR A 539 4.04 17.08 17.77
CA THR A 539 4.15 18.28 18.62
C THR A 539 5.51 19.00 18.53
N LEU A 540 6.50 18.40 17.85
CA LEU A 540 7.90 18.87 17.85
C LEU A 540 8.05 20.33 17.40
N PHE A 541 7.30 20.75 16.37
CA PHE A 541 7.38 22.11 15.81
C PHE A 541 6.54 23.15 16.58
N GLY A 542 5.78 22.71 17.58
CA GLY A 542 5.01 23.55 18.48
C GLY A 542 5.58 23.54 19.89
N THR A 543 4.88 22.85 20.80
CA THR A 543 5.34 22.60 22.16
C THR A 543 5.66 21.10 22.29
N PRO A 544 6.94 20.70 22.27
CA PRO A 544 7.32 19.30 22.33
C PRO A 544 6.72 18.60 23.56
N THR A 545 5.96 17.53 23.35
CA THR A 545 5.40 16.69 24.40
C THR A 545 6.21 15.40 24.50
N ARG A 546 6.39 14.92 25.73
CA ARG A 546 7.01 13.62 25.99
C ARG A 546 5.92 12.56 25.98
N MET A 547 6.15 11.45 25.27
CA MET A 547 5.23 10.31 25.26
C MET A 547 5.20 9.61 26.62
N LEU A 548 6.34 9.61 27.32
CA LEU A 548 6.51 8.96 28.61
C LEU A 548 7.59 9.67 29.45
N ASN A 549 7.71 9.26 30.71
CA ASN A 549 8.82 9.69 31.55
C ASN A 549 10.15 9.11 31.04
N ASP A 550 11.23 9.85 31.26
CA ASP A 550 12.57 9.39 30.89
C ASP A 550 12.91 8.08 31.61
N PHE A 551 13.61 7.20 30.90
CA PHE A 551 14.01 5.89 31.39
C PHE A 551 15.47 5.60 31.04
N PHE A 552 16.04 4.55 31.65
CA PHE A 552 17.37 4.07 31.26
C PHE A 552 17.23 2.94 30.24
N ALA A 553 17.89 3.04 29.09
CA ALA A 553 17.77 2.07 27.99
C ALA A 553 18.11 0.63 28.40
N PHE A 554 19.16 0.44 29.18
CA PHE A 554 19.64 -0.87 29.59
C PHE A 554 19.21 -1.20 31.04
N PRO A 555 18.49 -2.30 31.28
CA PRO A 555 18.23 -2.80 32.62
C PRO A 555 19.46 -3.51 33.19
N GLY A 556 19.64 -3.47 34.51
CA GLY A 556 20.62 -4.31 35.22
C GLY A 556 21.85 -3.59 35.79
N ALA A 557 22.69 -4.34 36.51
CA ALA A 557 23.85 -3.83 37.26
C ALA A 557 25.01 -3.35 36.36
N ASP A 558 25.08 -3.86 35.13
CA ASP A 558 26.01 -3.46 34.07
C ASP A 558 25.72 -2.04 33.54
N ALA A 559 24.45 -1.61 33.56
CA ALA A 559 24.04 -0.26 33.20
C ALA A 559 24.30 0.78 34.31
N VAL A 560 24.35 0.37 35.58
CA VAL A 560 24.56 1.27 36.74
C VAL A 560 25.89 2.01 36.67
N ASN A 561 26.90 1.41 36.01
CA ASN A 561 28.22 2.00 35.83
C ASN A 561 28.43 2.63 34.45
N LEU A 562 27.48 2.47 33.51
CA LEU A 562 27.57 3.12 32.21
C LEU A 562 27.23 4.61 32.39
N ARG A 563 28.25 5.46 32.28
CA ARG A 563 28.08 6.91 32.46
C ARG A 563 28.03 7.69 31.15
N ASN A 564 28.52 7.14 30.04
CA ASN A 564 28.74 7.90 28.80
C ASN A 564 27.58 7.84 27.79
N GLY A 565 26.39 7.50 28.26
CA GLY A 565 25.19 7.45 27.45
C GLY A 565 25.01 6.15 26.67
N ALA A 566 24.05 6.20 25.75
CA ALA A 566 23.81 5.19 24.72
C ALA A 566 23.87 5.85 23.33
N TYR A 567 24.04 5.04 22.30
CA TYR A 567 23.63 5.37 20.93
C TYR A 567 22.20 4.87 20.73
N VAL A 568 21.43 5.57 19.90
CA VAL A 568 20.03 5.24 19.63
C VAL A 568 19.76 5.38 18.14
N ALA A 569 18.95 4.48 17.61
CA ALA A 569 18.32 4.52 16.29
C ALA A 569 16.85 4.10 16.47
N VAL A 570 15.96 4.50 15.55
CA VAL A 570 14.52 4.22 15.63
C VAL A 570 14.04 3.71 14.27
N GLY A 571 13.39 2.55 14.24
CA GLY A 571 12.85 1.94 13.02
C GLY A 571 12.14 0.62 13.30
N ASP A 572 11.09 0.32 12.53
CA ASP A 572 10.25 -0.87 12.71
C ASP A 572 10.98 -2.13 12.21
N VAL A 573 11.66 -2.86 13.10
CA VAL A 573 12.46 -4.04 12.72
C VAL A 573 11.59 -5.30 12.63
N ASN A 574 10.40 -5.28 13.22
CA ASN A 574 9.52 -6.44 13.37
C ASN A 574 8.26 -6.38 12.46
N ARG A 575 8.06 -5.26 11.76
CA ARG A 575 6.95 -4.92 10.86
C ARG A 575 5.58 -4.97 11.53
N ASP A 576 5.48 -4.51 12.77
CA ASP A 576 4.21 -4.43 13.51
C ASP A 576 3.48 -3.08 13.33
N GLY A 577 4.13 -2.12 12.64
CA GLY A 577 3.61 -0.78 12.39
C GLY A 577 4.08 0.27 13.39
N PHE A 578 4.83 -0.11 14.43
CA PHE A 578 5.46 0.78 15.40
C PHE A 578 6.97 0.75 15.20
N ALA A 579 7.62 1.91 15.17
CA ALA A 579 9.07 1.96 15.09
C ALA A 579 9.72 1.56 16.44
N ASP A 580 10.69 0.66 16.37
CA ASP A 580 11.37 0.11 17.54
C ASP A 580 12.59 0.96 17.94
N LEU A 581 12.93 0.95 19.23
CA LEU A 581 14.10 1.68 19.74
C LEU A 581 15.31 0.74 19.77
N VAL A 582 16.29 1.00 18.91
CA VAL A 582 17.53 0.24 18.79
C VAL A 582 18.65 0.97 19.55
N PHE A 583 19.11 0.39 20.66
CA PHE A 583 20.17 0.96 21.47
C PHE A 583 21.53 0.29 21.25
N GLY A 584 22.56 1.11 21.17
CA GLY A 584 23.97 0.71 21.22
C GLY A 584 24.65 1.17 22.49
N GLY A 585 25.47 0.31 23.11
CA GLY A 585 26.28 0.69 24.27
C GLY A 585 27.20 1.89 23.97
N GLY A 586 27.18 2.93 24.80
CA GLY A 586 28.04 4.11 24.65
C GLY A 586 29.51 3.84 24.97
N PRO A 587 30.41 4.84 24.83
CA PRO A 587 31.84 4.72 25.13
C PRO A 587 32.12 4.16 26.53
N GLY A 588 33.04 3.20 26.65
CA GLY A 588 33.31 2.49 27.91
C GLY A 588 32.32 1.36 28.23
N GLY A 589 31.25 1.21 27.45
CA GLY A 589 30.28 0.11 27.52
C GLY A 589 30.59 -1.04 26.56
N ALA A 590 29.97 -2.19 26.79
CA ALA A 590 30.06 -3.32 25.86
C ALA A 590 29.40 -2.99 24.50
N PRO A 591 29.78 -3.67 23.40
CA PRO A 591 29.13 -3.52 22.10
C PRO A 591 27.76 -4.24 22.08
N ARG A 592 26.90 -3.87 23.03
CA ARG A 592 25.56 -4.44 23.21
C ARG A 592 24.58 -3.71 22.30
N VAL A 593 23.85 -4.46 21.50
CA VAL A 593 22.66 -4.01 20.78
C VAL A 593 21.44 -4.50 21.57
N PHE A 594 20.53 -3.58 21.89
CA PHE A 594 19.33 -3.86 22.66
C PHE A 594 18.14 -3.16 22.02
N ILE A 595 17.18 -3.95 21.53
CA ILE A 595 16.03 -3.45 20.75
C ILE A 595 14.77 -3.58 21.60
N LEU A 596 14.12 -2.45 21.86
CA LEU A 596 12.86 -2.39 22.61
C LEU A 596 11.68 -2.26 21.63
N PRO A 597 10.60 -3.03 21.84
CA PRO A 597 9.41 -2.96 20.99
C PRO A 597 8.72 -1.60 21.12
N GLY A 598 8.45 -0.97 19.98
CA GLY A 598 7.88 0.38 19.87
C GLY A 598 6.48 0.50 20.49
N ASP A 599 5.62 -0.50 20.25
CA ASP A 599 4.24 -0.56 20.76
C ASP A 599 4.17 -0.46 22.30
N GLU A 600 5.06 -1.15 23.01
CA GLU A 600 5.15 -1.09 24.47
C GLU A 600 5.74 0.25 24.94
N ILE A 601 6.68 0.85 24.20
CA ILE A 601 7.21 2.19 24.52
C ILE A 601 6.11 3.24 24.36
N ALA A 602 5.34 3.19 23.27
CA ALA A 602 4.20 4.08 23.03
C ALA A 602 3.10 3.90 24.10
N ALA A 603 2.87 2.68 24.58
CA ALA A 603 1.97 2.41 25.70
C ALA A 603 2.50 2.85 27.08
N GLY A 604 3.76 3.29 27.17
CA GLY A 604 4.42 3.67 28.43
C GLY A 604 4.88 2.49 29.29
N ASN A 605 4.91 1.28 28.74
CA ASN A 605 5.22 0.02 29.42
C ASN A 605 6.71 -0.35 29.33
N VAL A 606 7.60 0.58 29.71
CA VAL A 606 9.07 0.39 29.57
C VAL A 606 9.58 -0.89 30.24
N ASP A 607 9.04 -1.25 31.41
CA ASP A 607 9.44 -2.47 32.12
C ASP A 607 9.11 -3.74 31.31
N VAL A 608 7.98 -3.74 30.58
CA VAL A 608 7.59 -4.84 29.70
C VAL A 608 8.57 -4.90 28.54
N ALA A 609 8.74 -3.78 27.81
CA ALA A 609 9.67 -3.67 26.68
C ALA A 609 11.08 -4.18 27.03
N GLN A 610 11.60 -3.83 28.21
CA GLN A 610 12.92 -4.27 28.67
C GLN A 610 13.00 -5.75 29.07
N SER A 611 11.91 -6.30 29.60
CA SER A 611 11.83 -7.71 30.01
C SER A 611 11.57 -8.66 28.83
N THR A 612 10.94 -8.15 27.76
CA THR A 612 10.65 -8.85 26.50
C THR A 612 11.15 -8.04 25.30
N PRO A 613 12.46 -7.81 25.20
CA PRO A 613 13.04 -7.07 24.09
C PRO A 613 12.92 -7.86 22.79
N ILE A 614 12.91 -7.16 21.65
CA ILE A 614 12.98 -7.80 20.31
C ILE A 614 14.32 -8.51 20.14
N ALA A 615 15.42 -7.85 20.52
CA ALA A 615 16.75 -8.43 20.47
C ALA A 615 17.65 -7.91 21.59
N ASN A 616 18.59 -8.75 22.01
CA ASN A 616 19.58 -8.40 23.03
C ASN A 616 20.85 -9.23 22.83
N PHE A 617 21.88 -8.64 22.26
CA PHE A 617 23.12 -9.36 21.92
C PHE A 617 24.35 -8.47 21.98
N PHE A 618 25.53 -9.10 22.00
CA PHE A 618 26.81 -8.42 21.85
C PHE A 618 27.34 -8.66 20.44
N VAL A 619 27.69 -7.60 19.74
CA VAL A 619 28.28 -7.69 18.40
C VAL A 619 29.59 -8.46 18.46
N ALA A 620 29.77 -9.40 17.54
CA ALA A 620 30.88 -10.35 17.48
C ALA A 620 31.00 -11.28 18.68
N GLY A 621 29.94 -11.41 19.48
CA GLY A 621 29.94 -12.16 20.74
C GLY A 621 30.94 -11.61 21.78
N ASP A 622 31.46 -10.38 21.61
CA ASP A 622 32.51 -9.84 22.47
C ASP A 622 31.94 -8.96 23.59
N ALA A 623 31.44 -9.63 24.64
CA ALA A 623 30.95 -8.96 25.84
C ALA A 623 32.08 -8.35 26.69
N ALA A 624 33.36 -8.51 26.35
CA ALA A 624 34.51 -7.98 27.08
C ALA A 624 35.03 -6.66 26.50
N ASN A 625 34.80 -6.41 25.21
CA ASN A 625 35.10 -5.14 24.55
C ASN A 625 34.37 -3.98 25.26
N ARG A 626 35.02 -2.81 25.36
CA ARG A 626 34.47 -1.61 26.04
C ARG A 626 34.44 -0.37 25.13
N GLY A 627 34.60 -0.54 23.83
CA GLY A 627 34.54 0.54 22.85
C GLY A 627 33.12 0.99 22.50
N GLY A 628 32.09 0.28 23.00
CA GLY A 628 30.69 0.49 22.65
C GLY A 628 30.34 0.03 21.23
N VAL A 629 29.14 0.39 20.77
CA VAL A 629 28.66 0.15 19.40
C VAL A 629 27.77 1.30 18.96
N ARG A 630 28.04 1.87 17.79
CA ARG A 630 27.19 2.90 17.17
C ARG A 630 26.16 2.17 16.30
N VAL A 631 24.92 2.62 16.32
CA VAL A 631 23.80 1.96 15.63
C VAL A 631 23.10 2.94 14.71
N ALA A 632 22.66 2.43 13.56
CA ALA A 632 21.75 3.08 12.62
C ALA A 632 20.77 2.01 12.10
N VAL A 633 19.69 2.46 11.48
CA VAL A 633 18.71 1.57 10.84
C VAL A 633 18.35 2.05 9.46
N ASN A 634 18.08 1.11 8.56
CA ASN A 634 17.45 1.35 7.25
C ASN A 634 16.86 0.04 6.73
N ASP A 635 15.90 0.09 5.81
CA ASP A 635 15.42 -1.10 5.11
C ASP A 635 16.35 -1.37 3.91
N ALA A 636 17.41 -2.16 4.12
CA ALA A 636 18.44 -2.36 3.11
C ALA A 636 17.94 -3.26 1.98
N ASP A 637 17.17 -4.29 2.29
CA ASP A 637 16.70 -5.31 1.34
C ASP A 637 15.27 -5.09 0.80
N PHE A 638 14.61 -4.00 1.19
CA PHE A 638 13.27 -3.58 0.77
C PHE A 638 12.17 -4.56 1.19
N ASP A 639 12.36 -5.25 2.31
CA ASP A 639 11.36 -6.18 2.85
C ASP A 639 10.30 -5.49 3.74
N GLY A 640 10.43 -4.17 3.95
CA GLY A 640 9.56 -3.37 4.79
C GLY A 640 9.85 -3.50 6.28
N ARG A 641 10.97 -4.11 6.68
CA ARG A 641 11.52 -4.08 8.03
C ARG A 641 12.78 -3.23 8.03
N ALA A 642 12.99 -2.52 9.12
CA ALA A 642 14.27 -1.89 9.38
C ALA A 642 15.34 -2.95 9.69
N ASP A 643 16.47 -2.85 9.01
CA ASP A 643 17.70 -3.58 9.30
C ASP A 643 18.58 -2.76 10.24
N VAL A 644 19.42 -3.43 11.02
CA VAL A 644 20.32 -2.75 11.97
C VAL A 644 21.75 -2.77 11.45
N LEU A 645 22.34 -1.58 11.38
CA LEU A 645 23.75 -1.36 11.08
C LEU A 645 24.51 -1.08 12.37
N ALA A 646 25.55 -1.87 12.65
CA ALA A 646 26.37 -1.77 13.85
C ALA A 646 27.82 -1.40 13.51
N GLY A 647 28.21 -0.16 13.83
CA GLY A 647 29.58 0.35 13.71
C GLY A 647 30.46 -0.05 14.89
N SER A 648 31.65 -0.59 14.61
CA SER A 648 32.62 -1.01 15.61
C SER A 648 33.05 0.13 16.54
N GLY A 649 33.13 -0.14 17.85
CA GLY A 649 33.52 0.84 18.86
C GLY A 649 35.01 1.25 18.87
N GLU A 650 35.36 2.09 19.85
CA GLU A 650 36.70 2.68 20.01
C GLU A 650 37.82 1.63 20.07
N GLY A 651 38.92 1.93 19.37
CA GLY A 651 40.12 1.08 19.32
C GLY A 651 39.94 -0.25 18.59
N SER A 652 38.75 -0.55 18.08
CA SER A 652 38.45 -1.77 17.34
C SER A 652 38.70 -1.57 15.84
N ALA A 653 38.99 -2.66 15.13
CA ALA A 653 39.11 -2.65 13.67
C ALA A 653 37.83 -2.09 13.04
N ALA A 654 37.97 -1.13 12.13
CA ALA A 654 36.83 -0.45 11.52
C ALA A 654 35.97 -1.43 10.73
N ARG A 655 34.77 -1.69 11.26
CA ARG A 655 33.77 -2.59 10.70
C ARG A 655 32.37 -2.00 10.84
N VAL A 656 31.53 -2.28 9.85
CA VAL A 656 30.07 -2.10 9.94
C VAL A 656 29.42 -3.45 9.67
N ARG A 657 28.60 -3.93 10.61
CA ARG A 657 27.82 -5.16 10.42
C ARG A 657 26.37 -4.82 10.17
N SER A 658 25.78 -5.45 9.16
CA SER A 658 24.34 -5.40 8.87
C SER A 658 23.64 -6.65 9.38
N TYR A 659 22.48 -6.48 10.00
CA TYR A 659 21.59 -7.55 10.45
C TYR A 659 20.18 -7.28 9.92
N LEU A 660 19.63 -8.24 9.17
CA LEU A 660 18.29 -8.08 8.63
C LEU A 660 17.21 -8.11 9.72
N GLY A 661 16.21 -7.24 9.63
CA GLY A 661 15.07 -7.15 10.54
C GLY A 661 14.38 -8.49 10.76
N VAL A 662 14.17 -9.23 9.68
CA VAL A 662 13.55 -10.57 9.66
C VAL A 662 14.26 -11.60 10.56
N ASN A 663 15.53 -11.38 10.90
CA ASN A 663 16.33 -12.32 11.69
C ASN A 663 16.25 -12.09 13.21
N PHE A 664 15.60 -11.02 13.70
CA PHE A 664 15.46 -10.74 15.14
C PHE A 664 14.41 -11.62 15.83
N THR A 665 14.68 -12.92 15.92
CA THR A 665 13.75 -13.91 16.49
C THR A 665 14.33 -14.72 17.66
N THR A 666 15.58 -14.42 18.08
CA THR A 666 16.30 -15.21 19.09
C THR A 666 17.10 -14.35 20.07
N THR A 667 17.53 -14.95 21.20
CA THR A 667 18.29 -14.28 22.27
C THR A 667 19.81 -14.19 22.02
N GLY A 668 20.28 -14.47 20.80
CA GLY A 668 21.69 -14.44 20.42
C GLY A 668 22.00 -13.36 19.37
N GLU A 669 23.28 -13.18 19.03
CA GLU A 669 23.64 -12.37 17.86
C GLU A 669 22.98 -12.99 16.62
N PRO A 670 22.14 -12.25 15.87
CA PRO A 670 21.50 -12.75 14.66
C PRO A 670 22.52 -13.12 13.59
N ALA A 671 22.06 -13.81 12.55
CA ALA A 671 22.89 -14.05 11.37
C ALA A 671 23.37 -12.71 10.80
N VAL A 672 24.69 -12.54 10.71
CA VAL A 672 25.30 -11.36 10.08
C VAL A 672 24.99 -11.42 8.59
N PHE A 673 24.27 -10.42 8.10
CA PHE A 673 23.94 -10.29 6.68
C PHE A 673 25.15 -9.83 5.88
N GLU A 674 25.86 -8.83 6.40
CA GLU A 674 27.10 -8.31 5.82
C GLU A 674 28.06 -7.83 6.92
N ASP A 675 29.37 -8.05 6.76
CA ASP A 675 30.43 -7.53 7.64
C ASP A 675 31.44 -6.74 6.80
N LEU A 676 31.26 -5.43 6.75
CA LEU A 676 31.96 -4.52 5.86
C LEU A 676 33.23 -3.95 6.52
N ALA A 677 34.37 -4.13 5.85
CA ALA A 677 35.61 -3.46 6.22
C ALA A 677 35.66 -2.02 5.67
N VAL A 678 35.24 -1.06 6.48
CA VAL A 678 35.33 0.37 6.16
C VAL A 678 36.73 0.91 6.48
N PHE A 679 37.16 1.98 5.80
CA PHE A 679 38.47 2.62 6.03
C PHE A 679 39.67 1.64 5.96
N GLY A 680 39.59 0.61 5.11
CA GLY A 680 40.62 -0.43 5.02
C GLY A 680 40.70 -1.35 6.24
N GLY A 681 39.76 -1.26 7.17
CA GLY A 681 39.67 -2.11 8.35
C GLY A 681 40.67 -1.81 9.46
N VAL A 682 41.28 -0.63 9.43
CA VAL A 682 42.25 -0.22 10.46
C VAL A 682 41.54 0.10 11.78
N PRO A 683 42.19 -0.10 12.95
CA PRO A 683 41.63 0.36 14.21
C PRO A 683 41.47 1.88 14.25
N LEU A 684 40.30 2.37 14.68
CA LEU A 684 40.00 3.80 14.80
C LEU A 684 39.86 4.21 16.26
N ALA A 685 40.47 5.32 16.64
CA ALA A 685 40.44 5.80 18.02
C ALA A 685 39.00 6.07 18.52
N GLY A 686 38.18 6.73 17.70
CA GLY A 686 36.77 7.05 18.01
C GLY A 686 35.75 5.98 17.61
N GLY A 687 36.20 4.86 17.03
CA GLY A 687 35.33 3.86 16.40
C GLY A 687 34.75 4.31 15.06
N VAL A 688 33.79 3.55 14.54
CA VAL A 688 33.02 3.86 13.34
C VAL A 688 31.65 4.40 13.76
N PHE A 689 31.28 5.58 13.27
CA PHE A 689 29.91 6.06 13.35
C PHE A 689 29.17 5.67 12.08
N VAL A 690 27.89 5.35 12.24
CA VAL A 690 26.97 4.95 11.18
C VAL A 690 25.73 5.84 11.27
N GLY A 691 25.14 6.15 10.12
CA GLY A 691 23.93 6.96 10.01
C GLY A 691 23.37 6.95 8.61
#